data_AF-A0A1X2IZQ3-F1
#
_entry.id   AF-A0A1X2IZQ3-F1
#
_cell.length_a   1.000
_cell.length_b   1.000
_cell.length_c   1.000
_cell.angle_alpha   90.00
_cell.angle_beta   90.00
_cell.angle_gamma   90.00
#
_symmetry.space_group_name_H-M   'P 1'
#
loop_
_entity.id
_entity.type
_entity.pdbx_description
1 polymer ?
#
loop_
_entity_poly.entity_id
_entity_poly.type
_entity_poly.pdbx_seq_one_letter_code
_entity_poly.pdbx_strand_id
1 'polypeptide(L)'
;MKRSLDLTKSRTNNNGDTFSLSLENTLVASKDRQCLVTIRSLFQLTHFAYLDSPQVLERNQCLLELTKNILQLTVQDQSHVVERLLDRFDIEEHKGLKVMMILVFQKISALPHFNPVLLLGKLVSFLSSKSTKVRCQLYKAITNLLKTRQVILNPTTETQLQRLFDRVLEELSESHHRIRSECVSLLSVLPKVFANYNGARNGSNKIMSEMEVQSVISKYVLDADPRVRRSSLNALVEIHLCGYPLDQPLYYLAVQSLSDDFEEVRLRGLDLVWSLCSLYPDYTMPLANENLRKKVRLIDDAFSRVCDLVNDVSVVVRTKACVMLASYHDVEPNILAQTFSKQIMSRLKHKVPGNQTEQHEQSRHYKQNKPGYQKERNKGRMKNEQNQQENQSKWNSMGKVSGPKKPNSKIRASGDINVNDDEFRVLDSGACGAFIHGLEDEYQEVRSAAIDSICELCMYHESLIKQAVICLVDMFNDEIDKIRINAIQSLRKIGSKATLNFNSEELEVTLGAFEDSDKMAREAAHDLMKVARLYSAEDLEKLLFALMANVKRYPEDKLSILRCLCEVGKKHDDYIESLVPSLLHLDKRYIAREQPVSDYNYTANAILIINACATNPNILSMLPPHMMSHFSYYKRKYADCVPDLHEIIKNNMVSAPGDGVNYVPSQLTLSVTESMMVDVEDYISITMTMITTLHDQVKRLDFDAALTTLVAAHRSLEYIATLNSIHSETSYLAILYLRCYKIVIQARKNQTSSLYAITAQKTAASLFQYSYQMQYSFLGLPTETLQAAMYFRLLGNMIWLFGIMKQGPTSTTSPITIQNMLHAFICRVDVIQKNFSPEFPYYTAIVDLRSNLNKALHHPTTVNMASLHAFITNFLPLDIGFTKAVKRTWSVIISPTPNLDKPIKFDSIFPVEFKIEATLSHVLDISQIGIEVILPDQTSLFFWPSSSQFIPTFSDCHKLITSVSLNLSTWKETDTLTCRIVRSFEPDLAGLDNYITKFSDSPPKSAMQSTTVPAVQNFSTIVISEHLVIHLSLMS
;
A
#
# COMPACT_ATOMS: atom_id res chain seq x y z
N MET A 1 43.56 29.22 -19.55
CA MET A 1 43.38 30.31 -18.56
C MET A 1 43.56 29.67 -17.18
N LYS A 2 44.72 29.78 -16.51
CA LYS A 2 45.11 30.82 -15.52
C LYS A 2 43.98 31.01 -14.47
N ARG A 3 44.12 30.83 -13.16
CA ARG A 3 45.19 30.96 -12.13
C ARG A 3 44.62 30.30 -10.84
N SER A 4 45.29 29.46 -10.04
CA SER A 4 46.46 29.63 -9.17
C SER A 4 46.23 30.41 -7.85
N LEU A 5 46.74 29.81 -6.75
CA LEU A 5 47.23 30.41 -5.49
C LEU A 5 46.14 30.73 -4.42
N ASP A 6 46.30 30.50 -3.12
CA ASP A 6 47.53 30.23 -2.36
C ASP A 6 47.27 29.62 -0.97
N LEU A 7 48.31 28.95 -0.46
CA LEU A 7 48.50 28.40 0.88
C LEU A 7 48.93 29.47 1.89
N THR A 8 48.58 29.31 3.18
CA THR A 8 49.46 29.58 4.36
C THR A 8 48.78 29.06 5.65
N LYS A 9 49.28 28.02 6.34
CA LYS A 9 50.40 27.94 7.34
C LYS A 9 50.14 28.59 8.71
N SER A 10 49.94 27.77 9.76
CA SER A 10 50.66 27.75 11.06
C SER A 10 50.09 26.59 11.92
N ARG A 11 50.78 25.48 12.21
CA ARG A 11 51.89 25.16 13.13
C ARG A 11 51.61 25.35 14.65
N THR A 12 51.44 24.20 15.32
CA THR A 12 52.11 23.68 16.55
C THR A 12 51.90 24.31 17.92
N ASN A 13 51.29 23.56 18.86
CA ASN A 13 51.91 22.90 20.04
C ASN A 13 50.79 22.43 21.01
N ASN A 14 50.62 21.14 21.30
CA ASN A 14 51.33 20.29 22.29
C ASN A 14 51.26 20.78 23.75
N ASN A 15 50.54 19.99 24.57
CA ASN A 15 50.63 19.66 26.01
C ASN A 15 49.18 19.37 26.46
N GLY A 16 48.80 18.23 27.03
CA GLY A 16 49.46 17.35 27.98
C GLY A 16 48.45 17.09 29.10
N ASP A 17 48.35 15.84 29.55
CA ASP A 17 47.72 15.38 30.80
C ASP A 17 46.25 14.89 30.77
N THR A 18 46.14 13.59 30.44
CA THR A 18 45.59 12.52 31.29
C THR A 18 44.52 12.89 32.33
N PHE A 19 43.30 12.34 32.16
CA PHE A 19 42.66 11.53 33.21
C PHE A 19 41.78 10.47 32.56
N SER A 20 42.25 9.22 32.66
CA SER A 20 41.47 8.01 32.49
C SER A 20 40.51 7.84 33.65
N LEU A 21 39.29 7.36 33.38
CA LEU A 21 38.60 6.36 34.21
C LEU A 21 37.40 5.78 33.43
N SER A 22 37.67 4.58 32.93
CA SER A 22 36.79 3.45 32.62
C SER A 22 35.34 3.50 33.10
N LEU A 23 34.40 3.15 32.20
CA LEU A 23 33.42 2.11 32.50
C LEU A 23 33.06 1.36 31.21
N GLU A 24 33.63 0.16 31.07
CA GLU A 24 33.25 -0.82 30.08
C GLU A 24 31.90 -1.47 30.42
N ASN A 25 31.20 -1.88 29.35
CA ASN A 25 30.24 -2.98 29.26
C ASN A 25 28.87 -2.84 29.94
N THR A 26 27.85 -2.60 29.11
CA THR A 26 26.66 -3.47 29.11
C THR A 26 26.02 -3.50 27.72
N LEU A 27 26.27 -4.61 27.02
CA LEU A 27 25.55 -5.05 25.84
C LEU A 27 24.09 -5.36 26.20
N VAL A 28 23.14 -4.64 25.60
CA VAL A 28 21.79 -5.15 25.34
C VAL A 28 21.42 -4.82 23.90
N ALA A 29 21.37 -5.88 23.09
CA ALA A 29 20.86 -5.84 21.74
C ALA A 29 19.32 -5.76 21.78
N SER A 30 18.74 -4.67 21.31
CA SER A 30 17.35 -4.65 20.83
C SER A 30 17.36 -4.48 19.32
N LYS A 31 16.88 -5.53 18.64
CA LYS A 31 16.51 -5.51 17.23
C LYS A 31 15.23 -4.69 17.12
N ASP A 32 15.29 -3.50 16.54
CA ASP A 32 14.15 -2.91 15.85
C ASP A 32 14.62 -2.04 14.69
N ARG A 33 14.03 -2.31 13.52
CA ARG A 33 14.38 -1.69 12.23
C ARG A 33 13.83 -0.26 12.19
N GLN A 34 14.63 0.71 12.61
CA GLN A 34 14.44 2.11 12.22
C GLN A 34 15.11 2.36 10.87
N CYS A 35 14.30 2.68 9.86
CA CYS A 35 14.77 3.20 8.57
C CYS A 35 15.14 4.68 8.72
N LEU A 36 16.33 4.94 9.26
CA LEU A 36 17.03 6.21 9.10
C LEU A 36 18.43 5.86 8.60
N VAL A 37 18.82 6.38 7.43
CA VAL A 37 20.18 6.22 6.90
C VAL A 37 21.12 7.04 7.77
N THR A 38 21.53 6.48 8.92
CA THR A 38 22.62 7.03 9.72
C THR A 38 23.90 6.83 8.92
N ILE A 39 24.49 7.91 8.42
CA ILE A 39 25.80 7.87 7.76
C ILE A 39 26.82 7.49 8.84
N ARG A 40 27.42 6.31 8.70
CA ARG A 40 28.46 5.79 9.59
C ARG A 40 29.85 6.18 9.05
N SER A 41 30.78 6.45 9.95
CA SER A 41 32.20 6.59 9.60
C SER A 41 32.90 5.24 9.68
N LEU A 42 33.99 5.06 8.92
CA LEU A 42 34.81 3.84 8.94
C LEU A 42 35.30 3.47 10.36
N PHE A 43 35.51 4.46 11.23
CA PHE A 43 35.91 4.26 12.63
C PHE A 43 34.88 3.52 13.49
N GLN A 44 33.62 3.47 13.05
CA GLN A 44 32.55 2.74 13.71
C GLN A 44 32.53 1.25 13.32
N LEU A 45 33.35 0.83 12.35
CA LEU A 45 33.54 -0.57 11.98
C LEU A 45 34.62 -1.19 12.85
N THR A 46 34.19 -2.01 13.79
CA THR A 46 35.04 -2.60 14.82
C THR A 46 36.05 -3.61 14.27
N HIS A 47 35.71 -4.29 13.17
CA HIS A 47 36.53 -5.37 12.60
C HIS A 47 37.28 -4.95 11.33
N PHE A 48 37.27 -3.67 10.90
CA PHE A 48 37.91 -3.29 9.63
C PHE A 48 39.42 -3.58 9.61
N ALA A 49 40.10 -3.39 10.76
CA ALA A 49 41.51 -3.72 10.93
C ALA A 49 41.82 -5.20 10.72
N TYR A 50 40.84 -6.10 10.84
CA TYR A 50 41.01 -7.53 10.67
C TYR A 50 41.15 -7.96 9.21
N LEU A 51 40.99 -7.05 8.24
CA LEU A 51 41.15 -7.38 6.81
C LEU A 51 42.56 -7.91 6.48
N ASP A 52 43.59 -7.43 7.19
CA ASP A 52 44.98 -7.87 7.03
C ASP A 52 45.39 -8.99 8.00
N SER A 53 44.48 -9.46 8.85
CA SER A 53 44.79 -10.52 9.82
C SER A 53 45.24 -11.80 9.11
N PRO A 54 46.21 -12.55 9.66
CA PRO A 54 46.55 -13.89 9.16
C PRO A 54 45.40 -14.90 9.33
N GLN A 55 44.48 -14.67 10.27
CA GLN A 55 43.38 -15.58 10.56
C GLN A 55 42.20 -15.39 9.59
N VAL A 56 41.77 -16.49 8.96
CA VAL A 56 40.64 -16.50 8.00
C VAL A 56 39.32 -16.06 8.66
N LEU A 57 39.12 -16.40 9.94
CA LEU A 57 37.88 -16.15 10.68
C LEU A 57 37.68 -14.65 10.96
N GLU A 58 38.76 -13.95 11.32
CA GLU A 58 38.76 -12.51 11.56
C GLU A 58 38.54 -11.73 10.25
N ARG A 59 39.17 -12.15 9.14
CA ARG A 59 38.89 -11.60 7.81
C ARG A 59 37.43 -11.80 7.37
N ASN A 60 36.84 -12.97 7.69
CA ASN A 60 35.44 -13.24 7.39
C ASN A 60 34.50 -12.32 8.18
N GLN A 61 34.75 -12.11 9.47
CA GLN A 61 33.98 -11.18 10.30
C GLN A 61 34.03 -9.75 9.75
N CYS A 62 35.22 -9.28 9.35
CA CYS A 62 35.39 -7.99 8.68
C CYS A 62 34.54 -7.88 7.40
N LEU A 63 34.63 -8.86 6.50
CA LEU A 63 33.86 -8.85 5.24
C LEU A 63 32.34 -8.95 5.48
N LEU A 64 31.88 -9.64 6.52
CA LEU A 64 30.47 -9.67 6.90
C LEU A 64 29.98 -8.31 7.40
N GLU A 65 30.78 -7.63 8.23
CA GLU A 65 30.48 -6.29 8.73
C GLU A 65 30.44 -5.27 7.59
N LEU A 66 31.43 -5.32 6.69
CA LEU A 66 31.47 -4.50 5.47
C LEU A 66 30.25 -4.75 4.57
N THR A 67 29.91 -6.02 4.31
CA THR A 67 28.77 -6.35 3.44
C THR A 67 27.45 -5.78 3.96
N LYS A 68 27.27 -5.64 5.29
CA LYS A 68 26.07 -5.09 5.91
C LYS A 68 26.05 -3.56 5.89
N ASN A 69 27.20 -2.93 6.15
CA ASN A 69 27.28 -1.50 6.44
C ASN A 69 27.80 -0.65 5.28
N ILE A 70 28.29 -1.23 4.18
CA ILE A 70 28.95 -0.50 3.08
C ILE A 70 28.10 0.67 2.52
N LEU A 71 26.79 0.49 2.37
CA LEU A 71 25.88 1.53 1.85
C LEU A 71 25.63 2.66 2.86
N GLN A 72 25.95 2.45 4.14
CA GLN A 72 25.81 3.43 5.21
C GLN A 72 27.10 4.24 5.44
N LEU A 73 28.22 3.87 4.80
CA LEU A 73 29.49 4.57 4.96
C LEU A 73 29.54 5.88 4.16
N THR A 74 30.44 6.78 4.55
CA THR A 74 30.74 8.00 3.77
C THR A 74 31.35 7.64 2.41
N VAL A 75 31.21 8.51 1.40
CA VAL A 75 31.77 8.31 0.05
C VAL A 75 33.29 8.12 0.06
N GLN A 76 33.99 8.84 0.95
CA GLN A 76 35.43 8.71 1.13
C GLN A 76 35.80 7.35 1.72
N ASP A 77 35.09 6.91 2.76
CA ASP A 77 35.30 5.61 3.38
C ASP A 77 34.98 4.46 2.43
N GLN A 78 33.91 4.58 1.63
CA GLN A 78 33.58 3.60 0.60
C GLN A 78 34.72 3.46 -0.41
N SER A 79 35.29 4.59 -0.88
CA SER A 79 36.39 4.58 -1.85
C SER A 79 37.65 3.91 -1.27
N HIS A 80 37.97 4.22 -0.01
CA HIS A 80 39.09 3.60 0.69
C HIS A 80 38.92 2.09 0.90
N VAL A 81 37.71 1.66 1.30
CA VAL A 81 37.39 0.24 1.45
C VAL A 81 37.56 -0.50 0.12
N VAL A 82 37.12 0.06 -1.00
CA VAL A 82 37.28 -0.58 -2.32
C VAL A 82 38.74 -0.76 -2.70
N GLU A 83 39.56 0.27 -2.53
CA GLU A 83 40.99 0.21 -2.85
C GLU A 83 41.68 -0.89 -2.04
N ARG A 84 41.44 -0.93 -0.73
CA ARG A 84 41.97 -1.97 0.17
C ARG A 84 41.48 -3.37 -0.20
N LEU A 85 40.22 -3.52 -0.60
CA LEU A 85 39.68 -4.80 -1.05
C LEU A 85 40.27 -5.23 -2.41
N LEU A 86 40.52 -4.30 -3.35
CA LEU A 86 41.15 -4.61 -4.62
C LEU A 86 42.56 -5.15 -4.42
N ASP A 87 43.37 -4.49 -3.59
CA ASP A 87 44.74 -4.93 -3.27
C ASP A 87 44.74 -6.30 -2.56
N ARG A 88 43.81 -6.49 -1.62
CA ARG A 88 43.72 -7.76 -0.88
C ARG A 88 43.26 -8.92 -1.77
N PHE A 89 42.49 -8.67 -2.83
CA PHE A 89 41.96 -9.71 -3.69
C PHE A 89 43.07 -10.49 -4.41
N ASP A 90 44.16 -9.82 -4.80
CA ASP A 90 45.29 -10.46 -5.47
C ASP A 90 46.03 -11.44 -4.55
N ILE A 91 46.13 -11.11 -3.26
CA ILE A 91 46.88 -11.88 -2.25
C ILE A 91 46.02 -13.00 -1.62
N GLU A 92 44.69 -12.84 -1.58
CA GLU A 92 43.83 -13.75 -0.82
C GLU A 92 43.73 -15.16 -1.45
N GLU A 93 44.11 -16.19 -0.72
CA GLU A 93 44.05 -17.58 -1.19
C GLU A 93 42.66 -18.21 -0.97
N HIS A 94 41.92 -17.76 0.06
CA HIS A 94 40.67 -18.40 0.44
C HIS A 94 39.52 -18.05 -0.52
N LYS A 95 39.07 -19.06 -1.28
CA LYS A 95 38.01 -18.94 -2.30
C LYS A 95 36.71 -18.32 -1.78
N GLY A 96 36.33 -18.63 -0.53
CA GLY A 96 35.12 -18.09 0.09
C GLY A 96 35.19 -16.59 0.37
N LEU A 97 36.35 -16.10 0.80
CA LEU A 97 36.56 -14.68 1.07
C LEU A 97 36.60 -13.90 -0.24
N LYS A 98 37.25 -14.43 -1.28
CA LYS A 98 37.20 -13.87 -2.64
C LYS A 98 35.77 -13.66 -3.14
N VAL A 99 34.88 -14.63 -2.92
CA VAL A 99 33.45 -14.49 -3.28
C VAL A 99 32.78 -13.37 -2.49
N MET A 100 33.03 -13.25 -1.19
CA MET A 100 32.47 -12.16 -0.38
C MET A 100 32.96 -10.79 -0.83
N MET A 101 34.25 -10.66 -1.18
CA MET A 101 34.80 -9.42 -1.75
C MET A 101 34.11 -9.05 -3.06
N ILE A 102 33.85 -10.03 -3.94
CA ILE A 102 33.09 -9.82 -5.18
C ILE A 102 31.66 -9.33 -4.89
N LEU A 103 30.98 -9.88 -3.87
CA LEU A 103 29.65 -9.41 -3.47
C LEU A 103 29.69 -7.95 -2.95
N VAL A 104 30.75 -7.56 -2.25
CA VAL A 104 30.97 -6.16 -1.85
C VAL A 104 31.17 -5.28 -3.08
N PHE A 105 32.01 -5.69 -4.04
CA PHE A 105 32.18 -4.96 -5.31
C PHE A 105 30.86 -4.82 -6.08
N GLN A 106 30.02 -5.86 -6.10
CA GLN A 106 28.72 -5.81 -6.75
C GLN A 106 27.79 -4.78 -6.08
N LYS A 107 27.73 -4.74 -4.74
CA LYS A 107 26.94 -3.72 -4.01
C LYS A 107 27.42 -2.30 -4.30
N ILE A 108 28.73 -2.13 -4.41
CA ILE A 108 29.35 -0.83 -4.65
C ILE A 108 29.19 -0.37 -6.10
N SER A 109 29.18 -1.30 -7.06
CA SER A 109 29.02 -0.99 -8.49
C SER A 109 27.72 -0.23 -8.82
N ALA A 110 26.69 -0.36 -7.98
CA ALA A 110 25.44 0.38 -8.09
C ALA A 110 25.54 1.86 -7.70
N LEU A 111 26.59 2.28 -6.98
CA LEU A 111 26.72 3.63 -6.42
C LEU A 111 27.25 4.64 -7.44
N PRO A 112 26.62 5.83 -7.62
CA PRO A 112 26.90 6.75 -8.72
C PRO A 112 28.34 7.29 -8.77
N HIS A 113 28.98 7.48 -7.62
CA HIS A 113 30.30 8.10 -7.50
C HIS A 113 31.49 7.18 -7.85
N PHE A 114 31.28 5.87 -8.02
CA PHE A 114 32.33 4.95 -8.44
C PHE A 114 32.50 4.94 -9.96
N ASN A 115 33.76 4.90 -10.42
CA ASN A 115 34.09 4.77 -11.83
C ASN A 115 33.92 3.31 -12.30
N PRO A 116 32.91 3.01 -13.15
CA PRO A 116 32.63 1.64 -13.58
C PRO A 116 33.74 1.06 -14.47
N VAL A 117 34.50 1.90 -15.19
CA VAL A 117 35.56 1.45 -16.13
C VAL A 117 36.74 0.85 -15.36
N LEU A 118 37.16 1.50 -14.26
CA LEU A 118 38.28 1.02 -13.43
C LEU A 118 37.94 -0.31 -12.75
N LEU A 119 36.73 -0.40 -12.19
CA LEU A 119 36.26 -1.62 -11.55
C LEU A 119 36.12 -2.76 -12.56
N LEU A 120 35.55 -2.49 -13.74
CA LEU A 120 35.44 -3.47 -14.83
C LEU A 120 36.81 -4.02 -15.24
N GLY A 121 37.81 -3.16 -15.46
CA GLY A 121 39.16 -3.59 -15.83
C GLY A 121 39.79 -4.52 -14.78
N LYS A 122 39.61 -4.21 -13.49
CA LYS A 122 40.08 -5.06 -12.38
C LYS A 122 39.33 -6.38 -12.33
N LEU A 123 38.00 -6.39 -12.43
CA LEU A 123 37.20 -7.62 -12.42
C LEU A 123 37.55 -8.55 -13.59
N VAL A 124 37.79 -8.00 -14.79
CA VAL A 124 38.23 -8.78 -15.96
C VAL A 124 39.61 -9.42 -15.71
N SER A 125 40.54 -8.70 -15.07
CA SER A 125 41.87 -9.25 -14.74
C SER A 125 41.79 -10.46 -13.79
N PHE A 126 40.81 -10.45 -12.88
CA PHE A 126 40.58 -11.52 -11.91
C PHE A 126 39.96 -12.80 -12.51
N LEU A 127 39.46 -12.77 -13.75
CA LEU A 127 38.90 -13.94 -14.44
C LEU A 127 39.94 -15.04 -14.72
N SER A 128 41.23 -14.72 -14.65
CA SER A 128 42.35 -15.68 -14.73
C SER A 128 42.41 -16.69 -13.57
N SER A 129 41.53 -16.55 -12.56
CA SER A 129 41.46 -17.46 -11.41
C SER A 129 41.18 -18.92 -11.79
N LYS A 130 41.92 -19.86 -11.20
CA LYS A 130 41.70 -21.32 -11.37
C LYS A 130 40.39 -21.82 -10.74
N SER A 131 39.74 -21.03 -9.89
CA SER A 131 38.54 -21.45 -9.16
C SER A 131 37.27 -21.18 -9.97
N THR A 132 36.55 -22.23 -10.34
CA THR A 132 35.26 -22.13 -11.05
C THR A 132 34.24 -21.30 -10.27
N LYS A 133 34.18 -21.45 -8.93
CA LYS A 133 33.27 -20.68 -8.06
C LYS A 133 33.57 -19.17 -8.09
N VAL A 134 34.84 -18.79 -8.15
CA VAL A 134 35.25 -17.38 -8.21
C VAL A 134 34.95 -16.81 -9.60
N ARG A 135 35.29 -17.54 -10.68
CA ARG A 135 34.95 -17.17 -12.06
C ARG A 135 33.46 -16.95 -12.27
N CYS A 136 32.60 -17.85 -11.81
CA CYS A 136 31.14 -17.67 -11.89
C CYS A 136 30.67 -16.37 -11.22
N GLN A 137 31.18 -16.09 -10.02
CA GLN A 137 30.79 -14.86 -9.30
C GLN A 137 31.34 -13.60 -9.96
N LEU A 138 32.53 -13.67 -10.57
CA LEU A 138 33.09 -12.57 -11.36
C LEU A 138 32.24 -12.29 -12.60
N TYR A 139 31.86 -13.31 -13.38
CA TYR A 139 30.95 -13.11 -14.53
C TYR A 139 29.61 -12.51 -14.11
N LYS A 140 29.04 -12.99 -13.00
CA LYS A 140 27.81 -12.41 -12.46
C LYS A 140 27.98 -10.95 -12.05
N ALA A 141 29.09 -10.61 -11.39
CA ALA A 141 29.39 -9.23 -10.99
C ALA A 141 29.58 -8.31 -12.19
N ILE A 142 30.32 -8.77 -13.22
CA ILE A 142 30.52 -8.04 -14.48
C ILE A 142 29.18 -7.84 -15.20
N THR A 143 28.35 -8.88 -15.31
CA THR A 143 27.01 -8.80 -15.93
C THR A 143 26.15 -7.76 -15.22
N ASN A 144 26.12 -7.74 -13.89
CA ASN A 144 25.34 -6.76 -13.11
C ASN A 144 25.88 -5.33 -13.27
N LEU A 145 27.21 -5.17 -13.32
CA LEU A 145 27.82 -3.85 -13.57
C LEU A 145 27.41 -3.31 -14.95
N LEU A 146 27.46 -4.14 -15.99
CA LEU A 146 27.10 -3.73 -17.35
C LEU A 146 25.58 -3.51 -17.53
N LYS A 147 24.73 -4.21 -16.77
CA LYS A 147 23.28 -3.97 -16.76
C LYS A 147 22.90 -2.65 -16.07
N THR A 148 23.59 -2.29 -14.99
CA THR A 148 23.24 -1.15 -14.13
C THR A 148 23.92 0.15 -14.51
N ARG A 149 25.10 0.11 -15.14
CA ARG A 149 25.91 1.30 -15.44
C ARG A 149 26.26 1.38 -16.92
N GLN A 150 26.14 2.58 -17.47
CA GLN A 150 26.70 2.87 -18.79
C GLN A 150 28.22 2.96 -18.70
N VAL A 151 28.91 2.24 -19.57
CA VAL A 151 30.38 2.24 -19.68
C VAL A 151 30.77 3.09 -20.88
N ILE A 152 31.55 4.15 -20.65
CA ILE A 152 32.08 4.99 -21.73
C ILE A 152 33.16 4.19 -22.46
N LEU A 153 32.98 4.04 -23.78
CA LEU A 153 33.91 3.31 -24.63
C LEU A 153 35.07 4.20 -25.06
N ASN A 154 36.22 3.97 -24.42
CA ASN A 154 37.53 4.45 -24.87
C ASN A 154 38.26 3.30 -25.58
N PRO A 155 39.27 3.55 -26.44
CA PRO A 155 40.01 2.49 -27.15
C PRO A 155 40.58 1.41 -26.21
N THR A 156 40.99 1.79 -25.00
CA THR A 156 41.45 0.85 -23.97
C THR A 156 40.31 -0.04 -23.44
N THR A 157 39.16 0.55 -23.10
CA THR A 157 37.97 -0.17 -22.65
C THR A 157 37.42 -1.10 -23.73
N GLU A 158 37.47 -0.68 -25.00
CA GLU A 158 37.07 -1.49 -26.15
C GLU A 158 37.92 -2.76 -26.27
N THR A 159 39.25 -2.63 -26.20
CA THR A 159 40.14 -3.81 -26.22
C THR A 159 39.91 -4.75 -25.03
N GLN A 160 39.56 -4.21 -23.85
CA GLN A 160 39.23 -5.01 -22.68
C GLN A 160 37.92 -5.76 -22.83
N LEU A 161 36.88 -5.11 -23.37
CA LEU A 161 35.59 -5.73 -23.64
C LEU A 161 35.67 -6.76 -24.77
N GLN A 162 36.49 -6.51 -25.80
CA GLN A 162 36.74 -7.50 -26.86
C GLN A 162 37.44 -8.74 -26.29
N ARG A 163 38.48 -8.58 -25.47
CA ARG A 163 39.13 -9.71 -24.77
C ARG A 163 38.17 -10.48 -23.88
N LEU A 164 37.29 -9.76 -23.16
CA LEU A 164 36.24 -10.38 -22.35
C LEU A 164 35.28 -11.18 -23.23
N PHE A 165 34.89 -10.64 -24.38
CA PHE A 165 34.02 -11.30 -25.34
C PHE A 165 34.64 -12.59 -25.90
N ASP A 166 35.88 -12.53 -26.39
CA ASP A 166 36.60 -13.69 -26.91
C ASP A 166 36.75 -14.78 -25.82
N ARG A 167 37.06 -14.36 -24.59
CA ARG A 167 37.16 -15.26 -23.45
C ARG A 167 35.83 -15.93 -23.09
N VAL A 168 34.72 -15.18 -23.15
CA VAL A 168 33.38 -15.73 -22.91
C VAL A 168 33.07 -16.80 -23.95
N LEU A 169 33.38 -16.56 -25.23
CA LEU A 169 33.14 -17.55 -26.30
C LEU A 169 33.95 -18.84 -26.10
N GLU A 170 35.21 -18.74 -25.67
CA GLU A 170 36.02 -19.92 -25.30
C GLU A 170 35.37 -20.70 -24.15
N GLU A 171 34.93 -19.99 -23.10
CA GLU A 171 34.43 -20.60 -21.87
C GLU A 171 32.99 -21.15 -21.98
N LEU A 172 32.26 -20.84 -23.06
CA LEU A 172 31.00 -21.50 -23.37
C LEU A 172 31.15 -22.99 -23.71
N SER A 173 32.34 -23.41 -24.13
CA SER A 173 32.67 -24.83 -24.35
C SER A 173 33.11 -25.57 -23.08
N GLU A 174 33.14 -24.88 -21.93
CA GLU A 174 33.63 -25.46 -20.68
C GLU A 174 32.67 -26.54 -20.12
N SER A 175 33.26 -27.59 -19.56
CA SER A 175 32.60 -28.72 -18.89
C SER A 175 31.64 -28.30 -17.78
N HIS A 176 31.98 -27.23 -17.03
CA HIS A 176 31.23 -26.80 -15.86
C HIS A 176 30.00 -25.94 -16.23
N HIS A 177 28.80 -26.50 -16.07
CA HIS A 177 27.53 -25.88 -16.43
C HIS A 177 27.30 -24.46 -15.85
N ARG A 178 27.76 -24.14 -14.63
CA ARG A 178 27.59 -22.79 -14.07
C ARG A 178 28.36 -21.73 -14.84
N ILE A 179 29.53 -22.07 -15.39
CA ILE A 179 30.33 -21.12 -16.17
C ILE A 179 29.61 -20.85 -17.47
N ARG A 180 29.16 -21.90 -18.18
CA ARG A 180 28.34 -21.76 -19.39
C ARG A 180 27.11 -20.87 -19.16
N SER A 181 26.37 -21.10 -18.07
CA SER A 181 25.20 -20.29 -17.70
C SER A 181 25.54 -18.81 -17.51
N GLU A 182 26.56 -18.48 -16.72
CA GLU A 182 26.94 -17.08 -16.47
C GLU A 182 27.53 -16.42 -17.74
N CYS A 183 28.28 -17.16 -18.55
CA CYS A 183 28.78 -16.73 -19.86
C CYS A 183 27.63 -16.38 -20.82
N VAL A 184 26.60 -17.24 -20.91
CA VAL A 184 25.41 -16.98 -21.72
C VAL A 184 24.66 -15.73 -21.22
N SER A 185 24.53 -15.54 -19.89
CA SER A 185 23.92 -14.34 -19.34
C SER A 185 24.73 -13.06 -19.58
N LEU A 186 26.05 -13.17 -19.74
CA LEU A 186 26.89 -12.02 -20.06
C LEU A 186 26.79 -11.67 -21.56
N LEU A 187 26.69 -12.68 -22.43
CA LEU A 187 26.50 -12.49 -23.87
C LEU A 187 25.24 -11.69 -24.22
N SER A 188 24.15 -11.77 -23.43
CA SER A 188 22.93 -10.99 -23.68
C SER A 188 23.15 -9.47 -23.54
N VAL A 189 24.12 -9.04 -22.74
CA VAL A 189 24.34 -7.63 -22.39
C VAL A 189 25.40 -6.96 -23.26
N LEU A 190 26.39 -7.73 -23.72
CA LEU A 190 27.54 -7.20 -24.48
C LEU A 190 27.15 -6.48 -25.78
N PRO A 191 26.19 -6.94 -26.60
CA PRO A 191 25.78 -6.24 -27.81
C PRO A 191 25.32 -4.80 -27.55
N LYS A 192 24.53 -4.58 -26.49
CA LYS A 192 24.08 -3.25 -26.07
C LYS A 192 25.24 -2.31 -25.74
N VAL A 193 26.28 -2.83 -25.10
CA VAL A 193 27.46 -2.04 -24.76
C VAL A 193 28.19 -1.62 -26.03
N PHE A 194 28.36 -2.51 -27.00
CA PHE A 194 29.03 -2.24 -28.26
C PHE A 194 28.22 -1.36 -29.23
N ALA A 195 26.89 -1.45 -29.23
CA ALA A 195 26.02 -0.66 -30.11
C ALA A 195 26.02 0.85 -29.79
N ASN A 196 26.33 1.23 -28.54
CA ASN A 196 26.45 2.64 -28.14
C ASN A 196 27.68 3.36 -28.74
N TYR A 197 28.46 2.70 -29.61
CA TYR A 197 29.65 3.25 -30.26
C TYR A 197 29.41 3.55 -31.75
N ASN A 198 29.07 4.81 -32.05
CA ASN A 198 28.95 5.33 -33.42
C ASN A 198 30.29 5.86 -33.99
N GLY A 199 31.39 5.11 -33.79
CA GLY A 199 32.69 5.44 -34.40
C GLY A 199 32.88 4.72 -35.73
N ALA A 200 33.17 5.47 -36.80
CA ALA A 200 33.46 4.94 -38.14
C ALA A 200 34.50 3.81 -38.09
N ARG A 201 34.06 2.59 -38.44
CA ARG A 201 34.84 1.36 -38.37
C ARG A 201 35.87 1.31 -39.51
N ASN A 202 37.16 1.39 -39.17
CA ASN A 202 38.22 0.90 -40.05
C ASN A 202 38.48 -0.58 -39.72
N GLY A 203 38.47 -1.42 -40.76
CA GLY A 203 38.37 -2.87 -40.65
C GLY A 203 39.55 -3.56 -39.98
N SER A 204 39.24 -4.40 -38.99
CA SER A 204 39.91 -5.68 -38.67
C SER A 204 39.23 -6.45 -37.53
N ASN A 205 38.42 -5.78 -36.68
CA ASN A 205 37.72 -6.41 -35.56
C ASN A 205 36.21 -6.51 -35.83
N LYS A 206 35.76 -7.60 -36.47
CA LYS A 206 34.33 -7.87 -36.65
C LYS A 206 33.74 -8.32 -35.31
N ILE A 207 33.20 -7.37 -34.54
CA ILE A 207 32.34 -7.68 -33.38
C ILE A 207 31.13 -8.44 -33.91
N MET A 208 30.83 -9.60 -33.31
CA MET A 208 29.72 -10.46 -33.69
C MET A 208 28.41 -9.67 -33.66
N SER A 209 27.62 -9.77 -34.73
CA SER A 209 26.32 -9.10 -34.82
C SER A 209 25.33 -9.63 -33.79
N GLU A 210 24.31 -8.85 -33.46
CA GLU A 210 23.25 -9.24 -32.52
C GLU A 210 22.58 -10.57 -32.93
N MET A 211 22.37 -10.79 -34.24
CA MET A 211 21.83 -12.04 -34.78
C MET A 211 22.77 -13.24 -34.60
N GLU A 212 24.07 -13.04 -34.84
CA GLU A 212 25.07 -14.08 -34.61
C GLU A 212 25.15 -14.44 -33.10
N VAL A 213 25.00 -13.46 -32.20
CA VAL A 213 24.92 -13.70 -30.74
C VAL A 213 23.66 -14.49 -30.37
N GLN A 214 22.49 -14.14 -30.92
CA GLN A 214 21.27 -14.93 -30.73
C GLN A 214 21.44 -16.37 -31.22
N SER A 215 22.08 -16.58 -32.38
CA SER A 215 22.38 -17.91 -32.91
C SER A 215 23.29 -18.71 -31.98
N VAL A 216 24.33 -18.09 -31.39
CA VAL A 216 25.20 -18.76 -30.40
C VAL A 216 24.41 -19.16 -29.16
N ILE A 217 23.60 -18.26 -28.60
CA ILE A 217 22.80 -18.54 -27.40
C ILE A 217 21.75 -19.63 -27.67
N SER A 218 21.13 -19.64 -28.86
CA SER A 218 20.10 -20.61 -29.23
C SER A 218 20.57 -22.07 -29.12
N LYS A 219 21.85 -22.34 -29.38
CA LYS A 219 22.45 -23.69 -29.25
C LYS A 219 22.43 -24.21 -27.81
N TYR A 220 22.47 -23.32 -26.83
CA TYR A 220 22.48 -23.65 -25.41
C TYR A 220 21.07 -23.76 -24.80
N VAL A 221 20.01 -23.49 -25.56
CA VAL A 221 18.61 -23.76 -25.15
C VAL A 221 18.36 -25.26 -25.01
N LEU A 222 19.12 -26.10 -25.73
CA LEU A 222 19.05 -27.57 -25.66
C LEU A 222 20.25 -28.18 -24.89
N ASP A 223 20.92 -27.40 -24.02
CA ASP A 223 22.04 -27.90 -23.19
C ASP A 223 21.59 -29.02 -22.25
N ALA A 224 22.50 -29.95 -21.93
CA ALA A 224 22.24 -31.05 -21.02
C ALA A 224 21.84 -30.59 -19.61
N ASP A 225 22.36 -29.47 -19.12
CA ASP A 225 22.05 -28.94 -17.79
C ASP A 225 20.90 -27.91 -17.85
N PRO A 226 19.83 -28.08 -17.04
CA PRO A 226 18.66 -27.20 -17.06
C PRO A 226 18.96 -25.75 -16.70
N ARG A 227 19.99 -25.49 -15.87
CA ARG A 227 20.34 -24.11 -15.47
C ARG A 227 20.92 -23.34 -16.65
N VAL A 228 21.62 -24.02 -17.56
CA VAL A 228 22.14 -23.43 -18.80
C VAL A 228 20.98 -23.17 -19.76
N ARG A 229 20.03 -24.12 -19.92
CA ARG A 229 18.82 -23.92 -20.73
C ARG A 229 18.01 -22.72 -20.26
N ARG A 230 17.71 -22.64 -18.95
CA ARG A 230 17.03 -21.51 -18.30
C ARG A 230 17.76 -20.19 -18.56
N SER A 231 19.07 -20.18 -18.38
CA SER A 231 19.90 -18.99 -18.59
C SER A 231 19.92 -18.54 -20.03
N SER A 232 19.86 -19.48 -20.97
CA SER A 232 19.82 -19.21 -22.43
C SER A 232 18.50 -18.59 -22.85
N LEU A 233 17.37 -19.15 -22.39
CA LEU A 233 16.05 -18.57 -22.62
C LEU A 233 15.95 -17.16 -22.01
N ASN A 234 16.43 -16.99 -20.77
CA ASN A 234 16.46 -15.67 -20.14
C ASN A 234 17.37 -14.68 -20.89
N ALA A 235 18.51 -15.13 -21.40
CA ALA A 235 19.42 -14.30 -22.19
C ALA A 235 18.77 -13.82 -23.50
N LEU A 236 17.99 -14.66 -24.18
CA LEU A 236 17.21 -14.26 -25.37
C LEU A 236 16.15 -13.20 -25.02
N VAL A 237 15.38 -13.42 -23.96
CA VAL A 237 14.39 -12.42 -23.49
C VAL A 237 15.08 -11.10 -23.10
N GLU A 238 16.24 -11.14 -22.45
CA GLU A 238 17.02 -9.94 -22.12
C GLU A 238 17.50 -9.16 -23.35
N ILE A 239 17.91 -9.86 -24.41
CA ILE A 239 18.25 -9.23 -25.70
C ILE A 239 17.04 -8.47 -26.25
N HIS A 240 15.85 -9.07 -26.18
CA HIS A 240 14.61 -8.43 -26.60
C HIS A 240 14.30 -7.17 -25.77
N LEU A 241 14.39 -7.26 -24.44
CA LEU A 241 14.17 -6.12 -23.53
C LEU A 241 15.19 -4.99 -23.73
N CYS A 242 16.34 -5.26 -24.37
CA CYS A 242 17.31 -4.25 -24.76
C CYS A 242 16.94 -3.49 -26.05
N GLY A 243 15.83 -3.84 -26.70
CA GLY A 243 15.33 -3.18 -27.91
C GLY A 243 15.72 -3.88 -29.23
N TYR A 244 16.33 -5.07 -29.16
CA TYR A 244 16.70 -5.84 -30.35
C TYR A 244 15.60 -6.84 -30.73
N PRO A 245 15.20 -6.93 -32.01
CA PRO A 245 14.22 -7.91 -32.44
C PRO A 245 14.79 -9.34 -32.35
N LEU A 246 13.94 -10.27 -31.95
CA LEU A 246 14.28 -11.69 -31.90
C LEU A 246 14.11 -12.35 -33.28
N ASP A 247 14.96 -13.32 -33.58
CA ASP A 247 14.85 -14.11 -34.80
C ASP A 247 13.64 -15.07 -34.77
N GLN A 248 12.93 -15.17 -35.89
CA GLN A 248 11.66 -15.92 -35.98
C GLN A 248 11.80 -17.43 -35.67
N PRO A 249 12.85 -18.15 -36.12
CA PRO A 249 13.04 -19.57 -35.82
C PRO A 249 13.20 -19.90 -34.33
N LEU A 250 13.50 -18.91 -33.49
CA LEU A 250 13.59 -19.09 -32.04
C LEU A 250 12.24 -19.53 -31.44
N TYR A 251 11.12 -19.29 -32.13
CA TYR A 251 9.81 -19.71 -31.66
C TYR A 251 9.70 -21.23 -31.50
N TYR A 252 10.23 -22.01 -32.44
CA TYR A 252 10.20 -23.48 -32.32
C TYR A 252 11.00 -23.97 -31.12
N LEU A 253 12.15 -23.33 -30.83
CA LEU A 253 12.94 -23.62 -29.63
C LEU A 253 12.22 -23.21 -28.34
N ALA A 254 11.52 -22.08 -28.37
CA ALA A 254 10.72 -21.60 -27.24
C ALA A 254 9.58 -22.58 -26.94
N VAL A 255 8.83 -23.02 -27.96
CA VAL A 255 7.77 -24.02 -27.81
C VAL A 255 8.31 -25.36 -27.32
N GLN A 256 9.45 -25.83 -27.84
CA GLN A 256 10.08 -27.04 -27.35
C GLN A 256 10.42 -26.95 -25.84
N SER A 257 10.88 -25.78 -25.38
CA SER A 257 11.22 -25.55 -23.98
C SER A 257 10.01 -25.55 -23.02
N LEU A 258 8.78 -25.42 -23.54
CA LEU A 258 7.55 -25.56 -22.74
C LEU A 258 7.31 -27.00 -22.28
N SER A 259 7.93 -27.99 -22.91
CA SER A 259 7.82 -29.40 -22.55
C SER A 259 9.02 -29.91 -21.71
N ASP A 260 9.85 -28.99 -21.18
CA ASP A 260 11.04 -29.33 -20.40
C ASP A 260 10.69 -29.96 -19.04
N ASP A 261 11.53 -30.89 -18.56
CA ASP A 261 11.36 -31.53 -17.25
C ASP A 261 11.41 -30.53 -16.08
N PHE A 262 12.13 -29.41 -16.24
CA PHE A 262 12.36 -28.44 -15.16
C PHE A 262 11.44 -27.22 -15.28
N GLU A 263 10.73 -26.91 -14.18
CA GLU A 263 9.76 -25.80 -14.13
C GLU A 263 10.38 -24.43 -14.48
N GLU A 264 11.60 -24.14 -14.02
CA GLU A 264 12.25 -22.86 -14.30
C GLU A 264 12.51 -22.63 -15.80
N VAL A 265 12.74 -23.72 -16.55
CA VAL A 265 12.95 -23.68 -18.00
C VAL A 265 11.63 -23.39 -18.69
N ARG A 266 10.55 -24.10 -18.32
CA ARG A 266 9.20 -23.87 -18.86
C ARG A 266 8.72 -22.43 -18.61
N LEU A 267 8.96 -21.89 -17.40
CA LEU A 267 8.65 -20.50 -17.06
C LEU A 267 9.35 -19.48 -17.97
N ARG A 268 10.61 -19.71 -18.34
CA ARG A 268 11.36 -18.82 -19.25
C ARG A 268 11.01 -19.07 -20.71
N GLY A 269 10.63 -20.29 -21.06
CA GLY A 269 10.06 -20.63 -22.36
C GLY A 269 8.79 -19.84 -22.62
N LEU A 270 7.89 -19.78 -21.63
CA LEU A 270 6.68 -18.95 -21.65
C LEU A 270 6.99 -17.48 -21.96
N ASP A 271 7.97 -16.87 -21.28
CA ASP A 271 8.38 -15.48 -21.52
C ASP A 271 8.85 -15.25 -22.97
N LEU A 272 9.61 -16.21 -23.51
CA LEU A 272 10.15 -16.13 -24.86
C LEU A 272 9.06 -16.32 -25.93
N VAL A 273 8.13 -17.25 -25.72
CA VAL A 273 6.95 -17.45 -26.58
C VAL A 273 6.14 -16.16 -26.67
N TRP A 274 5.86 -15.54 -25.52
CA TRP A 274 5.11 -14.27 -25.48
C TRP A 274 5.86 -13.12 -26.16
N SER A 275 7.17 -13.01 -25.95
CA SER A 275 8.00 -11.99 -26.60
C SER A 275 7.96 -12.14 -28.14
N LEU A 276 8.04 -13.37 -28.65
CA LEU A 276 8.03 -13.65 -30.09
C LEU A 276 6.65 -13.46 -30.73
N CYS A 277 5.57 -13.89 -30.07
CA CYS A 277 4.22 -13.70 -30.60
C CYS A 277 3.79 -12.23 -30.58
N SER A 278 4.26 -11.46 -29.60
CA SER A 278 4.01 -10.00 -29.54
C SER A 278 4.77 -9.25 -30.63
N LEU A 279 5.95 -9.72 -31.03
CA LEU A 279 6.73 -9.15 -32.13
C LEU A 279 6.14 -9.50 -33.51
N TYR A 280 5.60 -10.71 -33.68
CA TYR A 280 5.16 -11.23 -34.97
C TYR A 280 3.75 -11.88 -34.91
N PRO A 281 2.69 -11.16 -34.49
CA PRO A 281 1.38 -11.76 -34.23
C PRO A 281 0.74 -12.38 -35.48
N ASP A 282 0.85 -11.72 -36.62
CA ASP A 282 0.25 -12.15 -37.90
C ASP A 282 1.13 -13.13 -38.70
N TYR A 283 2.33 -13.46 -38.20
CA TYR A 283 3.21 -14.39 -38.90
C TYR A 283 2.57 -15.78 -38.96
N THR A 284 2.54 -16.38 -40.14
CA THR A 284 1.90 -17.68 -40.34
C THR A 284 2.94 -18.78 -40.49
N MET A 285 2.82 -19.82 -39.67
CA MET A 285 3.74 -20.96 -39.68
C MET A 285 3.05 -22.25 -40.11
N PRO A 286 3.78 -23.18 -40.75
CA PRO A 286 3.29 -24.54 -40.95
C PRO A 286 3.19 -25.25 -39.60
N LEU A 287 2.07 -25.95 -39.35
CA LEU A 287 1.98 -26.85 -38.19
C LEU A 287 3.05 -27.95 -38.30
N ALA A 288 3.63 -28.33 -37.16
CA ALA A 288 4.67 -29.38 -37.06
C ALA A 288 4.21 -30.78 -37.52
N ASN A 289 2.91 -30.98 -37.81
CA ASN A 289 2.38 -32.25 -38.31
C ASN A 289 2.26 -32.23 -39.84
N GLU A 290 3.12 -33.00 -40.50
CA GLU A 290 3.37 -33.03 -41.96
C GLU A 290 2.16 -33.39 -42.84
N ASN A 291 0.99 -33.71 -42.28
CA ASN A 291 -0.16 -34.23 -43.02
C ASN A 291 -1.27 -33.21 -43.35
N LEU A 292 -1.18 -31.95 -42.88
CA LEU A 292 -2.11 -30.89 -43.30
C LEU A 292 -1.36 -29.58 -43.58
N ARG A 293 -1.49 -29.07 -44.81
CA ARG A 293 -1.04 -27.71 -45.21
C ARG A 293 -1.87 -26.59 -44.57
N LYS A 294 -2.22 -26.69 -43.29
CA LYS A 294 -2.85 -25.60 -42.54
C LYS A 294 -1.76 -24.72 -41.95
N LYS A 295 -1.82 -23.44 -42.31
CA LYS A 295 -1.00 -22.40 -41.69
C LYS A 295 -1.80 -21.80 -40.54
N VAL A 296 -1.17 -21.61 -39.39
CA VAL A 296 -1.79 -20.96 -38.20
C VAL A 296 -0.98 -19.71 -37.87
N ARG A 297 -1.66 -18.67 -37.38
CA ARG A 297 -0.99 -17.45 -36.91
C ARG A 297 -0.18 -17.75 -35.66
N LEU A 298 0.98 -17.12 -35.54
CA LEU A 298 1.90 -17.33 -34.42
C LEU A 298 1.22 -17.09 -33.08
N ILE A 299 0.40 -16.04 -32.98
CA ILE A 299 -0.35 -15.70 -31.76
C ILE A 299 -1.37 -16.76 -31.37
N ASP A 300 -2.05 -17.37 -32.35
CA ASP A 300 -3.09 -18.38 -32.10
C ASP A 300 -2.48 -19.73 -31.65
N ASP A 301 -1.35 -20.13 -32.25
CA ASP A 301 -0.58 -21.30 -31.78
C ASP A 301 0.00 -21.03 -30.39
N ALA A 302 0.63 -19.87 -30.18
CA ALA A 302 1.21 -19.48 -28.89
C ALA A 302 0.16 -19.51 -27.77
N PHE A 303 -1.01 -18.92 -28.00
CA PHE A 303 -2.12 -18.96 -27.07
C PHE A 303 -2.54 -20.38 -26.72
N SER A 304 -2.67 -21.26 -27.73
CA SER A 304 -3.01 -22.67 -27.52
C SER A 304 -1.97 -23.41 -26.67
N ARG A 305 -0.67 -23.11 -26.85
CA ARG A 305 0.42 -23.67 -26.02
C ARG A 305 0.42 -23.16 -24.59
N VAL A 306 0.05 -21.89 -24.37
CA VAL A 306 -0.11 -21.34 -23.02
C VAL A 306 -1.31 -21.99 -22.33
N CYS A 307 -2.41 -22.25 -23.06
CA CYS A 307 -3.56 -22.97 -22.53
C CYS A 307 -3.22 -24.40 -22.09
N ASP A 308 -2.38 -25.13 -22.83
CA ASP A 308 -1.88 -26.46 -22.42
C ASP A 308 -1.21 -26.39 -21.02
N LEU A 309 -0.45 -25.32 -20.76
CA LEU A 309 0.29 -25.13 -19.52
C LEU A 309 -0.56 -24.71 -18.32
N VAL A 310 -1.85 -24.40 -18.52
CA VAL A 310 -2.79 -24.25 -17.40
C VAL A 310 -2.99 -25.58 -16.67
N ASN A 311 -2.70 -26.70 -17.33
CA ASN A 311 -2.72 -28.05 -16.74
C ASN A 311 -1.32 -28.58 -16.39
N ASP A 312 -0.32 -27.71 -16.25
CA ASP A 312 1.05 -28.11 -15.90
C ASP A 312 1.15 -28.71 -14.49
N VAL A 313 2.14 -29.59 -14.28
CA VAL A 313 2.38 -30.22 -12.96
C VAL A 313 2.81 -29.19 -11.90
N SER A 314 3.48 -28.10 -12.28
CA SER A 314 3.92 -27.04 -11.38
C SER A 314 2.87 -25.95 -11.25
N VAL A 315 2.45 -25.69 -10.02
CA VAL A 315 1.55 -24.58 -9.67
C VAL A 315 2.09 -23.24 -10.18
N VAL A 316 3.40 -23.01 -10.07
CA VAL A 316 4.02 -21.74 -10.48
C VAL A 316 3.90 -21.55 -11.99
N VAL A 317 4.02 -22.63 -12.78
CA VAL A 317 3.83 -22.61 -14.23
C VAL A 317 2.37 -22.36 -14.56
N ARG A 318 1.43 -23.05 -13.90
CA ARG A 318 -0.02 -22.84 -14.09
C ARG A 318 -0.46 -21.42 -13.78
N THR A 319 -0.05 -20.86 -12.63
CA THR A 319 -0.34 -19.46 -12.27
C THR A 319 0.18 -18.52 -13.34
N LYS A 320 1.44 -18.71 -13.79
CA LYS A 320 2.03 -17.86 -14.82
C LYS A 320 1.31 -18.01 -16.17
N ALA A 321 0.96 -19.23 -16.57
CA ALA A 321 0.21 -19.50 -17.78
C ALA A 321 -1.13 -18.76 -17.76
N CYS A 322 -1.90 -18.86 -16.67
CA CYS A 322 -3.14 -18.11 -16.48
C CYS A 322 -2.89 -16.60 -16.65
N VAL A 323 -1.98 -16.01 -15.87
CA VAL A 323 -1.66 -14.57 -15.98
C VAL A 323 -1.27 -14.16 -17.40
N MET A 324 -0.53 -15.01 -18.11
CA MET A 324 -0.12 -14.71 -19.49
C MET A 324 -1.27 -14.73 -20.47
N LEU A 325 -2.29 -15.58 -20.30
CA LEU A 325 -3.48 -15.59 -21.18
C LEU A 325 -4.15 -14.22 -21.26
N ALA A 326 -4.12 -13.43 -20.18
CA ALA A 326 -4.66 -12.06 -20.15
C ALA A 326 -4.07 -11.13 -21.21
N SER A 327 -2.81 -11.37 -21.60
CA SER A 327 -2.05 -10.48 -22.50
C SER A 327 -2.24 -10.76 -23.99
N TYR A 328 -2.96 -11.84 -24.35
CA TYR A 328 -3.17 -12.26 -25.73
C TYR A 328 -4.45 -11.64 -26.30
N HIS A 329 -4.38 -10.36 -26.67
CA HIS A 329 -5.57 -9.61 -27.12
C HIS A 329 -5.98 -9.91 -28.58
N ASP A 330 -5.06 -10.27 -29.47
CA ASP A 330 -5.35 -10.41 -30.92
C ASP A 330 -5.64 -11.86 -31.40
N VAL A 331 -5.98 -12.74 -30.45
CA VAL A 331 -6.30 -14.16 -30.72
C VAL A 331 -7.65 -14.28 -31.42
N GLU A 332 -7.80 -15.27 -32.28
CA GLU A 332 -9.05 -15.52 -32.98
C GLU A 332 -10.21 -15.79 -31.98
N PRO A 333 -11.37 -15.11 -32.11
CA PRO A 333 -12.49 -15.26 -31.18
C PRO A 333 -12.99 -16.70 -31.03
N ASN A 334 -12.85 -17.53 -32.07
CA ASN A 334 -13.22 -18.94 -32.03
C ASN A 334 -12.33 -19.76 -31.08
N ILE A 335 -11.05 -19.43 -30.97
CA ILE A 335 -10.09 -20.08 -30.07
C ILE A 335 -10.33 -19.58 -28.64
N LEU A 336 -10.57 -18.28 -28.46
CA LEU A 336 -10.97 -17.71 -27.17
C LEU A 336 -12.28 -18.30 -26.65
N ALA A 337 -13.26 -18.56 -27.51
CA ALA A 337 -14.49 -19.21 -27.08
C ALA A 337 -14.27 -20.66 -26.61
N GLN A 338 -13.26 -21.35 -27.14
CA GLN A 338 -12.95 -22.73 -26.75
C GLN A 338 -12.43 -22.82 -25.31
N THR A 339 -11.79 -21.78 -24.77
CA THR A 339 -11.28 -21.78 -23.38
C THR A 339 -12.37 -21.86 -22.33
N PHE A 340 -13.60 -21.48 -22.69
CA PHE A 340 -14.78 -21.59 -21.83
C PHE A 340 -15.62 -22.87 -22.10
N SER A 341 -15.23 -23.70 -23.09
CA SER A 341 -15.97 -24.91 -23.42
C SER A 341 -15.62 -26.06 -22.48
N LYS A 342 -16.65 -26.65 -21.84
CA LYS A 342 -16.54 -27.93 -21.09
C LYS A 342 -16.56 -29.17 -22.00
N GLN A 343 -16.83 -29.00 -23.30
CA GLN A 343 -16.92 -30.10 -24.28
C GLN A 343 -15.80 -30.00 -25.32
N ILE A 344 -15.08 -31.11 -25.55
CA ILE A 344 -14.16 -31.24 -26.69
C ILE A 344 -15.00 -31.15 -27.97
N MET A 345 -14.88 -30.04 -28.72
CA MET A 345 -15.72 -29.80 -29.89
C MET A 345 -15.32 -30.70 -31.08
N SER A 346 -15.99 -31.84 -31.23
CA SER A 346 -15.89 -32.71 -32.41
C SER A 346 -16.69 -32.21 -33.63
N ARG A 347 -17.35 -31.04 -33.54
CA ARG A 347 -18.30 -30.53 -34.55
C ARG A 347 -17.75 -29.50 -35.53
N LEU A 348 -16.43 -29.30 -35.61
CA LEU A 348 -15.79 -28.51 -36.68
C LEU A 348 -15.18 -29.43 -37.75
N LYS A 349 -16.00 -30.32 -38.34
CA LYS A 349 -15.67 -30.95 -39.63
C LYS A 349 -15.79 -29.87 -40.71
N HIS A 350 -14.68 -29.33 -41.19
CA HIS A 350 -14.68 -28.54 -42.42
C HIS A 350 -15.26 -29.41 -43.55
N LYS A 351 -16.37 -28.99 -44.15
CA LYS A 351 -16.83 -29.52 -45.43
C LYS A 351 -15.71 -29.27 -46.46
N VAL A 352 -15.09 -30.34 -46.93
CA VAL A 352 -14.29 -30.33 -48.15
C VAL A 352 -15.24 -29.96 -49.31
N PRO A 353 -14.93 -28.97 -50.15
CA PRO A 353 -15.70 -28.73 -51.36
C PRO A 353 -15.37 -29.84 -52.36
N GLY A 354 -16.15 -30.93 -52.33
CA GLY A 354 -16.12 -31.99 -53.32
C GLY A 354 -17.36 -31.92 -54.21
N ASN A 355 -17.13 -31.65 -55.49
CA ASN A 355 -17.98 -31.94 -56.66
C ASN A 355 -19.50 -31.93 -56.47
N GLN A 356 -20.11 -30.82 -56.87
CA GLN A 356 -21.50 -30.83 -57.31
C GLN A 356 -21.60 -31.66 -58.59
N THR A 357 -22.11 -32.88 -58.50
CA THR A 357 -23.13 -33.36 -59.45
C THR A 357 -23.80 -34.59 -58.89
N GLU A 358 -25.11 -34.63 -59.14
CA GLU A 358 -26.07 -35.71 -58.86
C GLU A 358 -26.88 -35.58 -57.57
N GLN A 359 -28.19 -35.60 -57.79
CA GLN A 359 -29.29 -35.70 -56.84
C GLN A 359 -29.89 -34.37 -56.35
N HIS A 360 -30.25 -33.52 -57.32
CA HIS A 360 -31.60 -32.97 -57.29
C HIS A 360 -32.61 -34.11 -57.49
N GLU A 361 -33.76 -34.00 -56.83
CA GLU A 361 -34.94 -34.88 -56.88
C GLU A 361 -34.95 -36.09 -55.95
N GLN A 362 -35.35 -35.85 -54.70
CA GLN A 362 -36.57 -36.48 -54.22
C GLN A 362 -37.20 -35.68 -53.07
N SER A 363 -38.43 -35.27 -53.32
CA SER A 363 -39.50 -35.25 -52.31
C SER A 363 -39.56 -34.04 -51.37
N ARG A 364 -40.14 -32.97 -51.94
CA ARG A 364 -41.25 -32.25 -51.29
C ARG A 364 -42.20 -33.28 -50.66
N HIS A 365 -42.34 -33.31 -49.34
CA HIS A 365 -43.60 -33.65 -48.70
C HIS A 365 -43.65 -33.29 -47.20
N TYR A 366 -44.71 -32.54 -46.87
CA TYR A 366 -45.35 -32.36 -45.57
C TYR A 366 -44.77 -31.41 -44.50
N LYS A 367 -45.46 -30.26 -44.44
CA LYS A 367 -45.74 -29.40 -43.29
C LYS A 367 -46.18 -30.16 -42.04
N GLN A 368 -45.92 -29.51 -40.90
CA GLN A 368 -46.74 -29.41 -39.68
C GLN A 368 -47.17 -30.70 -38.96
N ASN A 369 -46.65 -30.86 -37.73
CA ASN A 369 -47.45 -30.95 -36.49
C ASN A 369 -46.59 -31.55 -35.37
N LYS A 370 -46.50 -30.90 -34.20
CA LYS A 370 -47.13 -31.41 -32.95
C LYS A 370 -46.88 -30.50 -31.72
N PRO A 371 -47.78 -30.57 -30.72
CA PRO A 371 -47.99 -29.57 -29.66
C PRO A 371 -47.39 -29.97 -28.29
N GLY A 372 -47.43 -29.04 -27.33
CA GLY A 372 -46.90 -29.20 -25.96
C GLY A 372 -47.85 -29.85 -24.95
N TYR A 373 -47.40 -29.98 -23.69
CA TYR A 373 -48.12 -30.12 -22.39
C TYR A 373 -47.02 -30.26 -21.29
N GLN A 374 -46.85 -29.36 -20.31
CA GLN A 374 -47.54 -29.15 -19.01
C GLN A 374 -47.38 -30.26 -17.91
N LYS A 375 -46.73 -29.85 -16.80
CA LYS A 375 -46.91 -30.14 -15.35
C LYS A 375 -47.40 -31.52 -14.87
N GLU A 376 -46.69 -32.08 -13.87
CA GLU A 376 -47.10 -32.27 -12.44
C GLU A 376 -46.11 -33.27 -11.78
N ARG A 377 -45.50 -33.09 -10.59
CA ARG A 377 -45.90 -32.76 -9.20
C ARG A 377 -45.83 -34.01 -8.29
N ASN A 378 -45.06 -33.84 -7.21
CA ASN A 378 -45.20 -34.41 -5.85
C ASN A 378 -44.53 -35.74 -5.41
N LYS A 379 -43.60 -35.53 -4.46
CA LYS A 379 -43.55 -36.04 -3.07
C LYS A 379 -43.13 -37.49 -2.79
N GLY A 380 -42.13 -37.59 -1.89
CA GLY A 380 -42.34 -38.32 -0.63
C GLY A 380 -41.20 -39.17 -0.07
N ARG A 381 -40.31 -38.52 0.70
CA ARG A 381 -39.92 -38.85 2.10
C ARG A 381 -39.47 -40.29 2.49
N MET A 382 -38.21 -40.34 2.96
CA MET A 382 -37.74 -40.71 4.32
C MET A 382 -37.10 -42.10 4.63
N LYS A 383 -35.95 -41.96 5.34
CA LYS A 383 -35.32 -42.80 6.39
C LYS A 383 -34.51 -44.02 5.95
N ASN A 384 -33.45 -44.45 6.65
CA ASN A 384 -32.42 -43.86 7.52
C ASN A 384 -31.49 -45.04 7.89
N GLU A 385 -30.23 -44.71 8.21
CA GLU A 385 -29.43 -45.31 9.29
C GLU A 385 -28.57 -46.60 9.12
N GLN A 386 -27.29 -46.38 9.44
CA GLN A 386 -26.43 -47.07 10.44
C GLN A 386 -25.29 -48.02 9.98
N ASN A 387 -24.07 -47.46 10.12
CA ASN A 387 -22.97 -47.87 11.01
C ASN A 387 -22.20 -49.22 10.88
N GLN A 388 -20.90 -49.04 10.64
CA GLN A 388 -19.73 -49.45 11.44
C GLN A 388 -19.29 -50.92 11.63
N GLN A 389 -17.96 -51.06 11.46
CA GLN A 389 -16.98 -51.90 12.19
C GLN A 389 -16.82 -53.40 11.83
N GLU A 390 -15.63 -53.74 11.31
CA GLU A 390 -14.47 -54.26 12.08
C GLU A 390 -13.70 -55.46 11.47
N ASN A 391 -12.38 -55.38 11.67
CA ASN A 391 -11.41 -56.43 11.95
C ASN A 391 -10.63 -57.23 10.86
N GLN A 392 -9.34 -56.87 10.80
CA GLN A 392 -8.15 -57.69 11.09
C GLN A 392 -7.97 -59.07 10.39
N SER A 393 -6.82 -59.27 9.73
CA SER A 393 -5.64 -59.91 10.38
C SER A 393 -4.47 -60.20 9.41
N LYS A 394 -3.26 -60.10 9.99
CA LYS A 394 -1.91 -60.38 9.48
C LYS A 394 -1.70 -61.82 9.01
N TRP A 395 -0.81 -62.05 8.03
CA TRP A 395 0.17 -63.15 8.05
C TRP A 395 1.53 -62.72 7.45
N ASN A 396 2.62 -63.11 8.12
CA ASN A 396 4.04 -62.86 7.83
C ASN A 396 4.66 -63.95 6.93
N SER A 397 5.70 -63.62 6.14
CA SER A 397 7.11 -64.03 6.37
C SER A 397 7.98 -64.17 5.10
N MET A 398 9.13 -63.47 5.15
CA MET A 398 10.52 -63.91 4.89
C MET A 398 10.95 -64.57 3.55
N GLY A 399 11.98 -63.99 2.91
CA GLY A 399 12.88 -64.71 2.00
C GLY A 399 13.66 -63.82 1.00
N LYS A 400 14.95 -63.57 1.27
CA LYS A 400 15.94 -62.95 0.35
C LYS A 400 16.23 -63.84 -0.86
N VAL A 401 16.64 -63.25 -2.00
CA VAL A 401 17.93 -63.49 -2.72
C VAL A 401 17.99 -62.78 -4.10
N SER A 402 19.14 -62.12 -4.32
CA SER A 402 19.82 -61.46 -5.46
C SER A 402 19.35 -61.53 -6.94
N GLY A 403 19.56 -60.41 -7.66
CA GLY A 403 20.07 -60.38 -9.05
C GLY A 403 19.22 -59.61 -10.08
N PRO A 404 19.81 -58.85 -11.03
CA PRO A 404 19.23 -57.59 -11.51
C PRO A 404 18.29 -57.73 -12.71
N LYS A 405 17.16 -57.01 -12.68
CA LYS A 405 16.30 -56.78 -13.86
C LYS A 405 15.96 -55.30 -13.99
N LYS A 406 16.18 -54.77 -15.19
CA LYS A 406 15.71 -53.47 -15.70
C LYS A 406 14.18 -53.37 -15.47
N PRO A 407 13.63 -52.22 -15.03
CA PRO A 407 12.19 -52.02 -15.08
C PRO A 407 11.85 -51.12 -16.26
N ASN A 408 11.14 -51.72 -17.23
CA ASN A 408 10.19 -51.01 -18.06
C ASN A 408 8.79 -51.26 -17.48
N SER A 409 7.87 -50.33 -17.73
CA SER A 409 6.42 -50.37 -17.46
C SER A 409 5.95 -50.20 -16.00
N LYS A 410 5.47 -48.98 -15.70
CA LYS A 410 4.48 -48.75 -14.65
C LYS A 410 3.15 -49.36 -15.11
N ILE A 411 2.61 -50.22 -14.27
CA ILE A 411 1.25 -50.77 -14.32
C ILE A 411 0.28 -49.62 -14.04
N ARG A 412 -0.67 -49.39 -14.95
CA ARG A 412 -1.82 -48.48 -14.78
C ARG A 412 -3.05 -49.33 -14.44
N ALA A 413 -3.84 -48.86 -13.48
CA ALA A 413 -5.05 -49.53 -13.02
C ALA A 413 -6.21 -49.38 -14.03
N SER A 414 -7.09 -50.38 -14.02
CA SER A 414 -8.14 -50.67 -14.99
C SER A 414 -9.18 -49.56 -15.16
N GLY A 415 -9.28 -49.06 -16.39
CA GLY A 415 -10.38 -48.23 -16.89
C GLY A 415 -10.32 -47.95 -18.40
N ASP A 416 -9.49 -48.68 -19.16
CA ASP A 416 -9.30 -48.44 -20.60
C ASP A 416 -10.46 -49.04 -21.42
N ILE A 417 -11.32 -48.17 -21.95
CA ILE A 417 -12.01 -48.44 -23.21
C ILE A 417 -11.05 -48.05 -24.32
N ASN A 418 -10.47 -49.06 -24.98
CA ASN A 418 -9.81 -48.88 -26.26
C ASN A 418 -10.86 -48.54 -27.32
N VAL A 419 -10.75 -47.36 -27.93
CA VAL A 419 -11.26 -47.14 -29.28
C VAL A 419 -10.05 -46.81 -30.15
N ASN A 420 -9.51 -47.85 -30.78
CA ASN A 420 -8.82 -47.69 -32.05
C ASN A 420 -9.88 -47.18 -33.03
N ASP A 421 -9.73 -45.96 -33.50
CA ASP A 421 -10.12 -45.57 -34.86
C ASP A 421 -9.31 -44.33 -35.24
N ASP A 422 -8.55 -44.48 -36.33
CA ASP A 422 -7.88 -43.42 -37.06
C ASP A 422 -8.93 -42.42 -37.59
N GLU A 423 -9.34 -41.44 -36.78
CA GLU A 423 -10.10 -40.27 -37.24
C GLU A 423 -9.49 -38.97 -36.70
N PHE A 424 -8.82 -38.27 -37.61
CA PHE A 424 -8.03 -37.06 -37.44
C PHE A 424 -8.85 -35.88 -36.84
N ARG A 425 -8.52 -35.44 -35.61
CA ARG A 425 -9.04 -34.21 -34.98
C ARG A 425 -8.18 -33.01 -35.39
N VAL A 426 -8.76 -32.11 -36.18
CA VAL A 426 -8.07 -30.90 -36.69
C VAL A 426 -7.88 -29.82 -35.60
N LEU A 427 -8.31 -30.07 -34.37
CA LEU A 427 -8.01 -29.30 -33.16
C LEU A 427 -8.03 -30.27 -31.96
N ASP A 428 -6.93 -30.97 -31.69
CA ASP A 428 -6.56 -31.26 -30.29
C ASP A 428 -6.04 -29.94 -29.70
N SER A 429 -6.93 -28.95 -29.56
CA SER A 429 -6.57 -27.61 -29.11
C SER A 429 -6.37 -27.63 -27.59
N GLY A 430 -5.14 -27.38 -27.14
CA GLY A 430 -4.85 -27.05 -25.74
C GLY A 430 -5.73 -25.95 -25.15
N ALA A 431 -6.30 -25.11 -26.01
CA ALA A 431 -7.27 -24.08 -25.66
C ALA A 431 -8.57 -24.60 -25.06
N CYS A 432 -9.00 -25.85 -25.32
CA CYS A 432 -10.32 -26.30 -24.87
C CYS A 432 -10.39 -26.40 -23.34
N GLY A 433 -11.30 -25.64 -22.72
CA GLY A 433 -11.55 -25.72 -21.27
C GLY A 433 -10.43 -25.17 -20.38
N ALA A 434 -9.43 -24.48 -20.93
CA ALA A 434 -8.29 -24.00 -20.15
C ALA A 434 -8.70 -23.09 -18.98
N PHE A 435 -9.64 -22.16 -19.18
CA PHE A 435 -10.12 -21.32 -18.07
C PHE A 435 -10.95 -22.11 -17.07
N ILE A 436 -11.72 -23.11 -17.51
CA ILE A 436 -12.46 -23.98 -16.60
C ILE A 436 -11.49 -24.71 -15.67
N HIS A 437 -10.41 -25.28 -16.22
CA HIS A 437 -9.38 -25.93 -15.42
C HIS A 437 -8.66 -24.96 -14.47
N GLY A 438 -8.35 -23.74 -14.91
CA GLY A 438 -7.75 -22.72 -14.05
C GLY A 438 -8.67 -22.25 -12.92
N LEU A 439 -9.99 -22.24 -13.14
CA LEU A 439 -10.99 -21.91 -12.11
C LEU A 439 -11.25 -23.07 -11.14
N GLU A 440 -11.20 -24.32 -11.62
CA GLU A 440 -11.40 -25.53 -10.81
C GLU A 440 -10.09 -26.02 -10.13
N ASP A 441 -9.05 -25.18 -10.11
CA ASP A 441 -7.74 -25.51 -9.57
C ASP A 441 -7.76 -25.73 -8.04
N GLU A 442 -6.90 -26.62 -7.55
CA GLU A 442 -6.71 -26.86 -6.11
C GLU A 442 -6.01 -25.69 -5.40
N TYR A 443 -5.26 -24.85 -6.13
CA TYR A 443 -4.53 -23.70 -5.57
C TYR A 443 -5.22 -22.36 -5.87
N GLN A 444 -5.46 -21.58 -4.82
CA GLN A 444 -6.08 -20.26 -4.91
C GLN A 444 -5.32 -19.29 -5.83
N GLU A 445 -3.99 -19.40 -5.92
CA GLU A 445 -3.17 -18.51 -6.73
C GLU A 445 -3.46 -18.69 -8.23
N VAL A 446 -3.75 -19.93 -8.65
CA VAL A 446 -4.14 -20.24 -10.03
C VAL A 446 -5.58 -19.79 -10.28
N ARG A 447 -6.52 -20.08 -9.35
CA ARG A 447 -7.91 -19.62 -9.44
C ARG A 447 -8.00 -18.10 -9.60
N SER A 448 -7.28 -17.36 -8.75
CA SER A 448 -7.23 -15.89 -8.81
C SER A 448 -6.65 -15.41 -10.15
N ALA A 449 -5.53 -15.99 -10.60
CA ALA A 449 -4.92 -15.62 -11.88
C ALA A 449 -5.85 -15.90 -13.07
N ALA A 450 -6.62 -16.99 -13.04
CA ALA A 450 -7.62 -17.31 -14.06
C ALA A 450 -8.75 -16.28 -14.08
N ILE A 451 -9.31 -15.93 -12.91
CA ILE A 451 -10.34 -14.88 -12.76
C ILE A 451 -9.85 -13.55 -13.34
N ASP A 452 -8.65 -13.12 -12.94
CA ASP A 452 -8.05 -11.85 -13.39
C ASP A 452 -7.86 -11.83 -14.91
N SER A 453 -7.48 -12.98 -15.48
CA SER A 453 -7.25 -13.12 -16.92
C SER A 453 -8.52 -13.14 -17.74
N ILE A 454 -9.58 -13.81 -17.24
CA ILE A 454 -10.92 -13.74 -17.83
C ILE A 454 -11.42 -12.30 -17.80
N CYS A 455 -11.23 -11.61 -16.68
CA CYS A 455 -11.63 -10.21 -16.49
C CYS A 455 -10.95 -9.31 -17.52
N GLU A 456 -9.63 -9.41 -17.66
CA GLU A 456 -8.86 -8.59 -18.60
C GLU A 456 -9.26 -8.89 -20.05
N LEU A 457 -9.39 -10.15 -20.45
CA LEU A 457 -9.82 -10.50 -21.83
C LEU A 457 -11.23 -9.97 -22.15
N CYS A 458 -12.16 -10.00 -21.19
CA CYS A 458 -13.49 -9.43 -21.35
C CYS A 458 -13.47 -7.90 -21.51
N MET A 459 -12.43 -7.21 -21.01
CA MET A 459 -12.24 -5.78 -21.28
C MET A 459 -11.89 -5.47 -22.73
N TYR A 460 -11.41 -6.44 -23.51
CA TYR A 460 -11.12 -6.26 -24.94
C TYR A 460 -12.19 -6.91 -25.82
N HIS A 461 -12.72 -8.07 -25.42
CA HIS A 461 -13.64 -8.88 -26.22
C HIS A 461 -15.02 -9.02 -25.57
N GLU A 462 -15.98 -8.21 -26.03
CA GLU A 462 -17.36 -8.23 -25.49
C GLU A 462 -18.10 -9.55 -25.78
N SER A 463 -17.72 -10.27 -26.84
CA SER A 463 -18.32 -11.56 -27.19
C SER A 463 -18.15 -12.63 -26.11
N LEU A 464 -17.11 -12.51 -25.26
CA LEU A 464 -16.79 -13.48 -24.21
C LEU A 464 -17.58 -13.26 -22.92
N ILE A 465 -18.17 -12.07 -22.73
CA ILE A 465 -18.79 -11.66 -21.47
C ILE A 465 -19.87 -12.65 -21.03
N LYS A 466 -20.70 -13.13 -21.95
CA LYS A 466 -21.77 -14.10 -21.62
C LYS A 466 -21.21 -15.42 -21.07
N GLN A 467 -20.10 -15.90 -21.61
CA GLN A 467 -19.46 -17.14 -21.15
C GLN A 467 -18.71 -16.91 -19.83
N ALA A 468 -18.08 -15.74 -19.69
CA ALA A 468 -17.39 -15.33 -18.46
C ALA A 468 -18.35 -15.16 -17.29
N VAL A 469 -19.55 -14.59 -17.48
CA VAL A 469 -20.56 -14.45 -16.42
C VAL A 469 -20.90 -15.80 -15.81
N ILE A 470 -21.22 -16.80 -16.64
CA ILE A 470 -21.55 -18.15 -16.17
C ILE A 470 -20.42 -18.72 -15.30
N CYS A 471 -19.17 -18.62 -15.76
CA CYS A 471 -18.04 -19.21 -15.06
C CYS A 471 -17.65 -18.44 -13.78
N LEU A 472 -17.75 -17.10 -13.79
CA LEU A 472 -17.38 -16.26 -12.65
C LEU A 472 -18.45 -16.23 -11.56
N VAL A 473 -19.73 -16.37 -11.92
CA VAL A 473 -20.82 -16.49 -10.93
C VAL A 473 -20.67 -17.80 -10.15
N ASP A 474 -20.25 -18.90 -10.78
CA ASP A 474 -19.96 -20.16 -10.07
C ASP A 474 -18.90 -19.98 -8.96
N MET A 475 -17.93 -19.06 -9.16
CA MET A 475 -16.88 -18.74 -8.19
C MET A 475 -17.37 -17.96 -6.97
N PHE A 476 -18.64 -17.52 -6.93
CA PHE A 476 -19.21 -16.89 -5.74
C PHE A 476 -19.45 -17.90 -4.63
N ASN A 477 -19.44 -19.20 -4.93
CA ASN A 477 -19.59 -20.26 -3.93
C ASN A 477 -18.24 -20.92 -3.58
N ASP A 478 -17.11 -20.29 -3.94
CA ASP A 478 -15.78 -20.79 -3.62
C ASP A 478 -15.53 -20.81 -2.09
N GLU A 479 -14.80 -21.82 -1.62
CA GLU A 479 -14.49 -22.00 -0.21
C GLU A 479 -13.60 -20.87 0.37
N ILE A 480 -12.89 -20.12 -0.50
CA ILE A 480 -11.95 -19.07 -0.09
C ILE A 480 -12.56 -17.67 -0.32
N ASP A 481 -12.68 -16.90 0.76
CA ASP A 481 -13.27 -15.54 0.76
C ASP A 481 -12.62 -14.62 -0.29
N LYS A 482 -11.29 -14.67 -0.41
CA LYS A 482 -10.53 -13.85 -1.37
C LYS A 482 -10.91 -14.15 -2.82
N ILE A 483 -11.17 -15.42 -3.15
CA ILE A 483 -11.54 -15.83 -4.51
C ILE A 483 -12.97 -15.37 -4.82
N ARG A 484 -13.91 -15.56 -3.87
CA ARG A 484 -15.28 -15.05 -4.00
C ARG A 484 -15.30 -13.55 -4.28
N ILE A 485 -14.58 -12.77 -3.47
CA ILE A 485 -14.48 -11.30 -3.64
C ILE A 485 -13.87 -10.95 -5.00
N ASN A 486 -12.80 -11.63 -5.41
CA ASN A 486 -12.16 -11.35 -6.70
C ASN A 486 -13.10 -11.62 -7.88
N ALA A 487 -13.87 -12.71 -7.84
CA ALA A 487 -14.86 -13.03 -8.87
C ALA A 487 -15.95 -11.95 -8.97
N ILE A 488 -16.51 -11.54 -7.82
CA ILE A 488 -17.55 -10.49 -7.75
C ILE A 488 -17.02 -9.15 -8.28
N GLN A 489 -15.81 -8.74 -7.85
CA GLN A 489 -15.19 -7.50 -8.28
C GLN A 489 -14.81 -7.51 -9.76
N SER A 490 -14.35 -8.65 -10.28
CA SER A 490 -14.04 -8.84 -11.69
C SER A 490 -15.29 -8.68 -12.55
N LEU A 491 -16.41 -9.31 -12.17
CA LEU A 491 -17.68 -9.10 -12.86
C LEU A 491 -18.15 -7.64 -12.77
N ARG A 492 -18.04 -6.99 -11.60
CA ARG A 492 -18.37 -5.57 -11.46
C ARG A 492 -17.54 -4.70 -12.41
N LYS A 493 -16.24 -4.97 -12.55
CA LYS A 493 -15.35 -4.27 -13.49
C LYS A 493 -15.84 -4.47 -14.92
N ILE A 494 -16.18 -5.70 -15.33
CA ILE A 494 -16.71 -6.00 -16.67
C ILE A 494 -18.02 -5.23 -16.90
N GLY A 495 -18.90 -5.25 -15.90
CA GLY A 495 -20.20 -4.57 -15.93
C GLY A 495 -20.13 -3.04 -16.00
N SER A 496 -18.99 -2.46 -15.65
CA SER A 496 -18.75 -1.02 -15.80
C SER A 496 -18.48 -0.62 -17.25
N LYS A 497 -18.00 -1.56 -18.09
CA LYS A 497 -17.75 -1.35 -19.52
C LYS A 497 -18.94 -1.75 -20.39
N ALA A 498 -19.53 -2.91 -20.13
CA ALA A 498 -20.62 -3.49 -20.91
C ALA A 498 -21.76 -3.93 -20.00
N THR A 499 -23.00 -3.96 -20.49
CA THR A 499 -24.15 -4.35 -19.69
C THR A 499 -24.12 -5.86 -19.39
N LEU A 500 -24.09 -6.21 -18.09
CA LEU A 500 -24.28 -7.60 -17.66
C LEU A 500 -25.78 -7.88 -17.57
N ASN A 501 -26.23 -8.93 -18.25
CA ASN A 501 -27.62 -9.38 -18.16
C ASN A 501 -27.66 -10.65 -17.32
N PHE A 502 -28.32 -10.59 -16.16
CA PHE A 502 -28.42 -11.72 -15.23
C PHE A 502 -29.74 -12.47 -15.40
N ASN A 503 -29.63 -13.77 -15.64
CA ASN A 503 -30.72 -14.73 -15.58
C ASN A 503 -31.16 -14.99 -14.13
N SER A 504 -32.31 -15.65 -13.94
CA SER A 504 -32.84 -15.96 -12.61
C SER A 504 -31.87 -16.83 -11.78
N GLU A 505 -31.19 -17.80 -12.41
CA GLU A 505 -30.18 -18.65 -11.74
C GLU A 505 -28.94 -17.86 -11.28
N GLU A 506 -28.42 -16.97 -12.14
CA GLU A 506 -27.27 -16.12 -11.83
C GLU A 506 -27.59 -15.11 -10.72
N LEU A 507 -28.84 -14.61 -10.70
CA LEU A 507 -29.35 -13.80 -9.60
C LEU A 507 -29.41 -14.60 -8.30
N GLU A 508 -29.97 -15.82 -8.29
CA GLU A 508 -30.07 -16.64 -7.07
C GLU A 508 -28.70 -16.88 -6.42
N VAL A 509 -27.66 -17.16 -7.22
CA VAL A 509 -26.28 -17.28 -6.71
C VAL A 509 -25.78 -15.96 -6.13
N THR A 510 -26.03 -14.84 -6.81
CA THR A 510 -25.66 -13.50 -6.31
C THR A 510 -26.38 -13.15 -5.01
N LEU A 511 -27.64 -13.55 -4.85
CA LEU A 511 -28.39 -13.38 -3.60
C LEU A 511 -27.80 -14.23 -2.47
N GLY A 512 -27.23 -15.40 -2.78
CA GLY A 512 -26.45 -16.19 -1.81
C GLY A 512 -25.25 -15.42 -1.27
N ALA A 513 -24.56 -14.64 -2.11
CA ALA A 513 -23.42 -13.80 -1.70
C ALA A 513 -23.82 -12.63 -0.77
N PHE A 514 -25.11 -12.26 -0.70
CA PHE A 514 -25.60 -11.29 0.29
C PHE A 514 -25.61 -11.85 1.70
N GLU A 515 -25.58 -13.17 1.87
CA GLU A 515 -25.56 -13.84 3.16
C GLU A 515 -24.15 -14.23 3.64
N ASP A 516 -23.12 -13.81 2.91
CA ASP A 516 -21.72 -14.12 3.22
C ASP A 516 -21.32 -13.63 4.61
N SER A 517 -20.48 -14.41 5.30
CA SER A 517 -19.91 -14.03 6.59
C SER A 517 -19.03 -12.77 6.49
N ASP A 518 -18.31 -12.61 5.39
CA ASP A 518 -17.43 -11.45 5.19
C ASP A 518 -18.22 -10.24 4.66
N LYS A 519 -18.08 -9.12 5.37
CA LYS A 519 -18.68 -7.83 5.00
C LYS A 519 -18.19 -7.35 3.64
N MET A 520 -16.91 -7.57 3.30
CA MET A 520 -16.35 -7.11 2.04
C MET A 520 -16.96 -7.84 0.84
N ALA A 521 -17.25 -9.13 0.98
CA ALA A 521 -17.96 -9.92 -0.04
C ALA A 521 -19.39 -9.42 -0.23
N ARG A 522 -20.13 -9.17 0.87
CA ARG A 522 -21.50 -8.61 0.80
C ARG A 522 -21.52 -7.24 0.13
N GLU A 523 -20.62 -6.34 0.50
CA GLU A 523 -20.52 -5.01 -0.11
C GLU A 523 -20.13 -5.08 -1.59
N ALA A 524 -19.20 -5.97 -1.96
CA ALA A 524 -18.85 -6.21 -3.36
C ALA A 524 -20.06 -6.72 -4.17
N ALA A 525 -20.88 -7.61 -3.60
CA ALA A 525 -22.09 -8.13 -4.24
C ALA A 525 -23.15 -7.04 -4.44
N HIS A 526 -23.35 -6.16 -3.44
CA HIS A 526 -24.20 -4.97 -3.60
C HIS A 526 -23.70 -4.08 -4.74
N ASP A 527 -22.39 -3.90 -4.83
CA ASP A 527 -21.74 -3.11 -5.87
C ASP A 527 -21.84 -3.73 -7.26
N LEU A 528 -21.85 -5.07 -7.37
CA LEU A 528 -22.10 -5.79 -8.63
C LEU A 528 -23.53 -5.55 -9.15
N MET A 529 -24.52 -5.54 -8.26
CA MET A 529 -25.91 -5.31 -8.66
C MET A 529 -26.15 -3.89 -9.19
N LYS A 530 -25.27 -2.92 -8.90
CA LYS A 530 -25.32 -1.58 -9.52
C LYS A 530 -25.11 -1.64 -11.03
N VAL A 531 -24.33 -2.61 -11.52
CA VAL A 531 -23.97 -2.71 -12.94
C VAL A 531 -24.79 -3.76 -13.71
N ALA A 532 -25.45 -4.70 -13.03
CA ALA A 532 -26.27 -5.73 -13.64
C ALA A 532 -27.66 -5.23 -14.07
N ARG A 533 -28.21 -5.81 -15.14
CA ARG A 533 -29.60 -5.67 -15.60
C ARG A 533 -30.31 -7.04 -15.53
N LEU A 534 -31.54 -7.04 -15.02
CA LEU A 534 -32.38 -8.23 -14.87
C LEU A 534 -33.35 -8.40 -16.05
N TYR A 535 -33.70 -9.65 -16.39
CA TYR A 535 -34.64 -9.96 -17.49
C TYR A 535 -36.12 -9.81 -17.14
N SER A 536 -36.50 -9.86 -15.86
CA SER A 536 -37.90 -9.88 -15.41
C SER A 536 -38.15 -8.96 -14.21
N ALA A 537 -39.37 -8.42 -14.12
CA ALA A 537 -39.85 -7.69 -12.96
C ALA A 537 -39.95 -8.57 -11.70
N GLU A 538 -40.24 -9.87 -11.87
CA GLU A 538 -40.29 -10.83 -10.75
C GLU A 538 -38.91 -10.99 -10.10
N ASP A 539 -37.85 -11.03 -10.90
CA ASP A 539 -36.47 -11.12 -10.40
C ASP A 539 -36.06 -9.83 -9.66
N LEU A 540 -36.57 -8.66 -10.09
CA LEU A 540 -36.39 -7.41 -9.35
C LEU A 540 -37.11 -7.45 -7.99
N GLU A 541 -38.33 -7.99 -7.91
CA GLU A 541 -39.03 -8.16 -6.63
C GLU A 541 -38.26 -9.11 -5.68
N LYS A 542 -37.71 -10.21 -6.20
CA LYS A 542 -36.85 -11.13 -5.43
C LYS A 542 -35.60 -10.42 -4.90
N LEU A 543 -34.94 -9.60 -5.72
CA LEU A 543 -33.79 -8.79 -5.31
C LEU A 543 -34.17 -7.82 -4.18
N LEU A 544 -35.28 -7.09 -4.32
CA LEU A 544 -35.74 -6.15 -3.29
C LEU A 544 -36.06 -6.87 -1.97
N PHE A 545 -36.74 -8.01 -2.04
CA PHE A 545 -37.03 -8.82 -0.85
C PHE A 545 -35.74 -9.29 -0.15
N ALA A 546 -34.76 -9.79 -0.91
CA ALA A 546 -33.48 -10.25 -0.38
C ALA A 546 -32.67 -9.10 0.25
N LEU A 547 -32.62 -7.92 -0.37
CA LEU A 547 -31.97 -6.73 0.21
C LEU A 547 -32.62 -6.31 1.53
N MET A 548 -33.96 -6.35 1.62
CA MET A 548 -34.66 -6.02 2.88
C MET A 548 -34.43 -7.09 3.97
N ALA A 549 -34.31 -8.36 3.59
CA ALA A 549 -33.91 -9.42 4.51
C ALA A 549 -32.47 -9.23 5.01
N ASN A 550 -31.57 -8.80 4.12
CA ASN A 550 -30.16 -8.51 4.44
C ASN A 550 -30.05 -7.41 5.51
N VAL A 551 -30.80 -6.31 5.38
CA VAL A 551 -30.82 -5.21 6.38
C VAL A 551 -31.21 -5.68 7.78
N LYS A 552 -32.13 -6.65 7.87
CA LYS A 552 -32.57 -7.22 9.16
C LYS A 552 -31.47 -8.06 9.80
N ARG A 553 -30.68 -8.77 9.00
CA ARG A 553 -29.60 -9.65 9.45
C ARG A 553 -28.30 -8.88 9.72
N TYR A 554 -27.96 -7.91 8.87
CA TYR A 554 -26.75 -7.09 8.92
C TYR A 554 -27.11 -5.59 8.87
N PRO A 555 -27.43 -4.96 10.02
CA PRO A 555 -27.80 -3.54 10.07
C PRO A 555 -26.69 -2.57 9.64
N GLU A 556 -25.44 -3.04 9.62
CA GLU A 556 -24.25 -2.30 9.17
C GLU A 556 -24.22 -2.06 7.65
N ASP A 557 -24.96 -2.84 6.87
CA ASP A 557 -24.95 -2.79 5.40
C ASP A 557 -26.02 -1.84 4.83
N LYS A 558 -26.74 -1.13 5.70
CA LYS A 558 -27.81 -0.19 5.31
C LYS A 558 -27.36 0.82 4.26
N LEU A 559 -26.16 1.38 4.37
CA LEU A 559 -25.68 2.39 3.43
C LEU A 559 -25.29 1.78 2.07
N SER A 560 -24.63 0.62 2.07
CA SER A 560 -24.23 -0.06 0.82
C SER A 560 -25.46 -0.50 0.02
N ILE A 561 -26.51 -0.95 0.72
CA ILE A 561 -27.81 -1.31 0.12
C ILE A 561 -28.52 -0.09 -0.50
N LEU A 562 -28.59 1.06 0.20
CA LEU A 562 -29.20 2.27 -0.40
C LEU A 562 -28.43 2.77 -1.63
N ARG A 563 -27.09 2.68 -1.61
CA ARG A 563 -26.25 2.97 -2.78
C ARG A 563 -26.49 2.00 -3.93
N CYS A 564 -26.75 0.73 -3.64
CA CYS A 564 -27.13 -0.27 -4.64
C CYS A 564 -28.49 0.06 -5.28
N LEU A 565 -29.51 0.30 -4.45
CA LEU A 565 -30.87 0.65 -4.90
C LEU A 565 -30.92 1.91 -5.77
N CYS A 566 -30.03 2.87 -5.52
CA CYS A 566 -29.87 4.05 -6.37
C CYS A 566 -29.64 3.67 -7.85
N GLU A 567 -28.61 2.85 -8.13
CA GLU A 567 -28.27 2.47 -9.50
C GLU A 567 -29.24 1.43 -10.08
N VAL A 568 -29.72 0.50 -9.25
CA VAL A 568 -30.78 -0.44 -9.66
C VAL A 568 -32.02 0.31 -10.12
N GLY A 569 -32.39 1.39 -9.43
CA GLY A 569 -33.49 2.28 -9.78
C GLY A 569 -33.34 2.90 -11.17
N LYS A 570 -32.15 3.43 -11.47
CA LYS A 570 -31.85 4.05 -12.78
C LYS A 570 -31.89 3.06 -13.94
N LYS A 571 -31.48 1.81 -13.70
CA LYS A 571 -31.37 0.76 -14.74
C LYS A 571 -32.65 -0.02 -15.01
N HIS A 572 -33.62 0.00 -14.10
CA HIS A 572 -34.85 -0.81 -14.17
C HIS A 572 -36.12 0.05 -14.12
N ASP A 573 -36.05 1.26 -14.67
CA ASP A 573 -37.14 2.22 -14.74
C ASP A 573 -38.40 1.65 -15.42
N ASP A 574 -38.22 0.82 -16.46
CA ASP A 574 -39.29 0.09 -17.15
C ASP A 574 -40.15 -0.76 -16.20
N TYR A 575 -39.51 -1.52 -15.31
CA TYR A 575 -40.19 -2.42 -14.37
C TYR A 575 -40.75 -1.66 -13.17
N ILE A 576 -40.01 -0.65 -12.70
CA ILE A 576 -40.36 0.12 -11.50
C ILE A 576 -41.67 0.88 -11.70
N GLU A 577 -41.93 1.42 -12.90
CA GLU A 577 -43.20 2.09 -13.21
C GLU A 577 -44.42 1.21 -12.86
N SER A 578 -44.35 -0.09 -13.20
CA SER A 578 -45.42 -1.05 -12.87
C SER A 578 -45.47 -1.44 -11.39
N LEU A 579 -44.35 -1.36 -10.68
CA LEU A 579 -44.20 -1.77 -9.28
C LEU A 579 -44.55 -0.66 -8.28
N VAL A 580 -44.51 0.62 -8.68
CA VAL A 580 -44.77 1.78 -7.79
C VAL A 580 -46.06 1.62 -6.95
N PRO A 581 -47.22 1.21 -7.51
CA PRO A 581 -48.44 1.03 -6.72
C PRO A 581 -48.29 -0.03 -5.63
N SER A 582 -47.55 -1.11 -5.90
CA SER A 582 -47.27 -2.18 -4.95
C SER A 582 -46.31 -1.72 -3.85
N LEU A 583 -45.21 -1.07 -4.23
CA LEU A 583 -44.13 -0.62 -3.34
C LEU A 583 -44.56 0.47 -2.35
N LEU A 584 -45.47 1.36 -2.76
CA LEU A 584 -46.00 2.44 -1.95
C LEU A 584 -47.38 2.11 -1.33
N HIS A 585 -47.91 0.90 -1.59
CA HIS A 585 -49.25 0.48 -1.17
C HIS A 585 -50.36 1.46 -1.59
N LEU A 586 -50.30 1.93 -2.84
CA LEU A 586 -51.29 2.86 -3.42
C LEU A 586 -52.51 2.08 -3.91
N ASP A 587 -53.61 2.15 -3.18
CA ASP A 587 -54.91 1.65 -3.64
C ASP A 587 -55.67 2.76 -4.36
N LYS A 588 -56.18 2.50 -5.57
CA LYS A 588 -56.98 3.46 -6.35
C LYS A 588 -58.26 3.89 -5.63
N ARG A 589 -58.71 3.15 -4.61
CA ARG A 589 -59.94 3.42 -3.84
C ARG A 589 -59.72 4.31 -2.62
N TYR A 590 -58.48 4.47 -2.16
CA TYR A 590 -58.15 5.14 -0.92
C TYR A 590 -57.09 6.23 -1.12
N ILE A 591 -57.11 7.26 -0.28
CA ILE A 591 -56.04 8.25 -0.24
C ILE A 591 -54.77 7.58 0.28
N ALA A 592 -53.65 7.79 -0.39
CA ALA A 592 -52.35 7.26 0.00
C ALA A 592 -52.02 7.69 1.44
N ARG A 593 -51.83 6.71 2.33
CA ARG A 593 -51.42 6.97 3.72
C ARG A 593 -49.93 7.28 3.76
N GLU A 594 -49.58 8.42 4.34
CA GLU A 594 -48.18 8.81 4.57
C GLU A 594 -47.51 7.80 5.51
N GLN A 595 -46.41 7.19 5.04
CA GLN A 595 -45.61 6.24 5.81
C GLN A 595 -44.51 6.99 6.58
N PRO A 596 -44.11 6.51 7.78
CA PRO A 596 -43.10 7.18 8.56
C PRO A 596 -41.73 7.11 7.88
N VAL A 597 -41.06 8.25 7.79
CA VAL A 597 -39.69 8.41 7.24
C VAL A 597 -38.63 7.63 8.05
N SER A 598 -38.97 7.18 9.26
CA SER A 598 -38.11 6.32 10.08
C SER A 598 -38.09 4.86 9.62
N ASP A 599 -39.08 4.41 8.84
CA ASP A 599 -39.09 3.05 8.30
C ASP A 599 -38.06 2.92 7.17
N TYR A 600 -37.17 1.95 7.34
CA TYR A 600 -36.11 1.69 6.37
C TYR A 600 -36.66 1.12 5.07
N ASN A 601 -37.70 0.28 5.13
CA ASN A 601 -38.28 -0.31 3.91
C ASN A 601 -38.88 0.79 3.02
N TYR A 602 -39.59 1.73 3.63
CA TYR A 602 -40.11 2.90 2.94
C TYR A 602 -38.99 3.79 2.40
N THR A 603 -37.93 4.02 3.19
CA THR A 603 -36.74 4.78 2.74
C THR A 603 -36.10 4.13 1.51
N ALA A 604 -35.92 2.81 1.52
CA ALA A 604 -35.35 2.05 0.41
C ALA A 604 -36.22 2.15 -0.86
N ASN A 605 -37.53 1.97 -0.73
CA ASN A 605 -38.48 2.12 -1.85
C ASN A 605 -38.49 3.54 -2.41
N ALA A 606 -38.47 4.56 -1.53
CA ALA A 606 -38.43 5.95 -1.95
C ALA A 606 -37.13 6.29 -2.72
N ILE A 607 -35.97 5.79 -2.27
CA ILE A 607 -34.68 5.98 -2.95
C ILE A 607 -34.64 5.23 -4.30
N LEU A 608 -35.23 4.04 -4.38
CA LEU A 608 -35.35 3.31 -5.65
C LEU A 608 -36.19 4.10 -6.66
N ILE A 609 -37.36 4.59 -6.25
CA ILE A 609 -38.32 5.29 -7.11
C ILE A 609 -37.76 6.64 -7.59
N ILE A 610 -37.15 7.45 -6.72
CA ILE A 610 -36.60 8.76 -7.14
C ILE A 610 -35.51 8.63 -8.20
N ASN A 611 -34.70 7.57 -8.11
CA ASN A 611 -33.67 7.29 -9.09
C ASN A 611 -34.24 6.75 -10.41
N ALA A 612 -35.33 5.97 -10.36
CA ALA A 612 -36.09 5.60 -11.56
C ALA A 612 -36.74 6.81 -12.23
N CYS A 613 -37.27 7.77 -11.45
CA CYS A 613 -37.82 9.03 -11.96
C CYS A 613 -36.80 9.89 -12.73
N ALA A 614 -35.50 9.73 -12.43
CA ALA A 614 -34.45 10.46 -13.14
C ALA A 614 -34.30 9.99 -14.59
N THR A 615 -34.56 8.70 -14.85
CA THR A 615 -34.53 8.11 -16.20
C THR A 615 -35.91 8.19 -16.87
N ASN A 616 -36.99 7.86 -16.14
CA ASN A 616 -38.37 7.83 -16.63
C ASN A 616 -39.26 8.84 -15.87
N PRO A 617 -39.55 10.02 -16.44
CA PRO A 617 -40.32 11.06 -15.76
C PRO A 617 -41.82 10.73 -15.64
N ASN A 618 -42.35 9.73 -16.34
CA ASN A 618 -43.78 9.36 -16.25
C ASN A 618 -44.15 8.90 -14.83
N ILE A 619 -43.19 8.32 -14.11
CA ILE A 619 -43.36 7.85 -12.73
C ILE A 619 -43.76 9.02 -11.80
N LEU A 620 -43.28 10.24 -12.05
CA LEU A 620 -43.61 11.41 -11.22
C LEU A 620 -45.12 11.71 -11.18
N SER A 621 -45.83 11.44 -12.27
CA SER A 621 -47.28 11.67 -12.35
C SER A 621 -48.10 10.73 -11.47
N MET A 622 -47.52 9.59 -11.06
CA MET A 622 -48.18 8.59 -10.22
C MET A 622 -47.94 8.80 -8.72
N LEU A 623 -47.02 9.69 -8.35
CA LEU A 623 -46.58 9.83 -6.97
C LEU A 623 -47.50 10.74 -6.13
N PRO A 624 -47.75 10.40 -4.87
CA PRO A 624 -48.42 11.29 -3.93
C PRO A 624 -47.66 12.61 -3.72
N PRO A 625 -48.35 13.73 -3.45
CA PRO A 625 -47.72 15.05 -3.29
C PRO A 625 -46.75 15.13 -2.10
N HIS A 626 -46.98 14.36 -1.03
CA HIS A 626 -46.07 14.28 0.12
C HIS A 626 -44.71 13.65 -0.23
N MET A 627 -44.57 12.97 -1.36
CA MET A 627 -43.28 12.35 -1.70
C MET A 627 -42.19 13.37 -2.02
N MET A 628 -42.56 14.55 -2.53
CA MET A 628 -41.60 15.62 -2.85
C MET A 628 -40.90 16.17 -1.59
N SER A 629 -41.62 16.26 -0.46
CA SER A 629 -41.02 16.68 0.81
C SER A 629 -40.09 15.60 1.37
N HIS A 630 -40.47 14.33 1.27
CA HIS A 630 -39.63 13.20 1.68
C HIS A 630 -38.36 13.09 0.84
N PHE A 631 -38.44 13.28 -0.47
CA PHE A 631 -37.28 13.30 -1.34
C PHE A 631 -36.30 14.43 -0.98
N SER A 632 -36.83 15.62 -0.65
CA SER A 632 -36.02 16.74 -0.16
C SER A 632 -35.32 16.40 1.17
N TYR A 633 -36.01 15.69 2.07
CA TYR A 633 -35.42 15.18 3.31
C TYR A 633 -34.31 14.16 3.04
N TYR A 634 -34.55 13.16 2.19
CA TYR A 634 -33.58 12.13 1.87
C TYR A 634 -32.35 12.69 1.14
N LYS A 635 -32.50 13.72 0.31
CA LYS A 635 -31.35 14.39 -0.31
C LYS A 635 -30.41 15.03 0.74
N ARG A 636 -30.96 15.58 1.82
CA ARG A 636 -30.17 16.13 2.93
C ARG A 636 -29.50 15.04 3.78
N LYS A 637 -30.17 13.91 3.98
CA LYS A 637 -29.67 12.80 4.82
C LYS A 637 -28.72 11.86 4.08
N TYR A 638 -28.96 11.62 2.79
CA TYR A 638 -28.24 10.67 1.94
C TYR A 638 -27.86 11.35 0.61
N ALA A 639 -26.97 12.34 0.67
CA ALA A 639 -26.61 13.18 -0.47
C ALA A 639 -26.17 12.40 -1.73
N ASP A 640 -25.46 11.29 -1.53
CA ASP A 640 -24.93 10.41 -2.59
C ASP A 640 -25.99 9.50 -3.24
N CYS A 641 -27.13 9.26 -2.57
CA CYS A 641 -28.11 8.25 -3.00
C CYS A 641 -29.31 8.84 -3.74
N VAL A 642 -29.47 10.17 -3.72
CA VAL A 642 -30.65 10.85 -4.25
C VAL A 642 -30.19 11.88 -5.31
N PRO A 643 -30.75 11.85 -6.53
CA PRO A 643 -30.44 12.82 -7.59
C PRO A 643 -31.00 14.21 -7.26
N ASP A 644 -30.55 15.25 -7.96
CA ASP A 644 -31.09 16.59 -7.77
C ASP A 644 -32.49 16.70 -8.40
N LEU A 645 -33.50 16.89 -7.56
CA LEU A 645 -34.90 17.05 -7.94
C LEU A 645 -35.11 18.23 -8.91
N HIS A 646 -34.31 19.28 -8.80
CA HIS A 646 -34.44 20.46 -9.65
C HIS A 646 -34.02 20.18 -11.09
N GLU A 647 -33.00 19.34 -11.33
CA GLU A 647 -32.62 18.95 -12.69
C GLU A 647 -33.68 18.07 -13.35
N ILE A 648 -34.28 17.16 -12.58
CA ILE A 648 -35.33 16.24 -13.06
C ILE A 648 -36.59 17.03 -13.49
N ILE A 649 -36.99 18.04 -12.72
CA ILE A 649 -38.18 18.86 -13.00
C ILE A 649 -37.90 19.89 -14.11
N LYS A 650 -36.69 20.46 -14.16
CA LYS A 650 -36.31 21.46 -15.18
C LYS A 650 -36.15 20.85 -16.57
N ASN A 651 -35.65 19.63 -16.68
CA ASN A 651 -35.45 18.95 -17.97
C ASN A 651 -36.74 18.43 -18.60
N ASN A 652 -37.83 18.30 -17.84
CA ASN A 652 -39.03 17.58 -18.30
C ASN A 652 -40.30 18.41 -18.51
N MET A 653 -40.28 19.74 -18.37
CA MET A 653 -41.42 20.67 -18.61
C MET A 653 -42.81 20.00 -18.70
N VAL A 654 -43.26 19.37 -17.62
CA VAL A 654 -44.65 18.93 -17.50
C VAL A 654 -45.42 20.13 -16.99
N SER A 655 -46.16 20.77 -17.89
CA SER A 655 -47.24 21.69 -17.49
C SER A 655 -48.25 20.90 -16.67
N ALA A 656 -48.21 21.05 -15.35
CA ALA A 656 -49.28 20.55 -14.51
C ALA A 656 -50.56 21.35 -14.82
N PRO A 657 -51.72 20.68 -15.03
CA PRO A 657 -53.00 21.36 -15.16
C PRO A 657 -53.35 22.02 -13.82
N GLY A 658 -53.90 23.23 -13.90
CA GLY A 658 -54.06 24.14 -12.77
C GLY A 658 -54.77 23.56 -11.55
N ASP A 659 -54.20 23.80 -10.38
CA ASP A 659 -54.75 24.77 -9.42
C ASP A 659 -53.64 25.17 -8.43
N GLY A 660 -53.68 26.41 -7.97
CA GLY A 660 -52.57 27.06 -7.28
C GLY A 660 -52.19 26.43 -5.94
N VAL A 661 -51.16 25.59 -5.95
CA VAL A 661 -50.28 25.35 -4.79
C VAL A 661 -48.85 25.22 -5.30
N ASN A 662 -48.03 26.24 -5.05
CA ASN A 662 -46.58 26.18 -5.26
C ASN A 662 -46.01 25.07 -4.36
N TYR A 663 -45.79 23.87 -4.91
CA TYR A 663 -45.17 22.74 -4.22
C TYR A 663 -43.65 22.86 -4.03
N VAL A 664 -43.09 24.05 -4.27
CA VAL A 664 -41.72 24.40 -3.91
C VAL A 664 -41.80 25.56 -2.92
N PRO A 665 -41.35 25.42 -1.67
CA PRO A 665 -41.10 26.57 -0.81
C PRO A 665 -40.06 27.46 -1.49
N SER A 666 -40.52 28.50 -2.17
CA SER A 666 -39.72 29.48 -2.92
C SER A 666 -38.99 30.47 -2.01
N GLN A 667 -38.41 30.00 -0.89
CA GLN A 667 -37.63 30.81 0.05
C GLN A 667 -36.35 30.14 0.59
N LEU A 668 -35.87 29.05 -0.03
CA LEU A 668 -34.51 28.56 0.22
C LEU A 668 -33.77 28.47 -1.11
N THR A 669 -33.55 29.64 -1.71
CA THR A 669 -32.61 29.82 -2.82
C THR A 669 -31.24 29.26 -2.43
N LEU A 670 -30.60 28.59 -3.39
CA LEU A 670 -29.18 28.22 -3.46
C LEU A 670 -28.21 29.43 -3.38
N SER A 671 -28.61 30.53 -2.76
CA SER A 671 -27.76 31.69 -2.43
C SER A 671 -27.10 31.56 -1.07
N VAL A 672 -27.47 30.56 -0.24
CA VAL A 672 -26.90 30.41 1.10
C VAL A 672 -25.45 29.91 1.05
N THR A 673 -25.07 29.04 0.12
CA THR A 673 -23.68 28.55 0.04
C THR A 673 -22.71 29.61 -0.47
N GLU A 674 -23.08 30.38 -1.51
CA GLU A 674 -22.23 31.48 -1.98
C GLU A 674 -22.19 32.65 -0.97
N SER A 675 -23.30 32.98 -0.32
CA SER A 675 -23.33 33.98 0.77
C SER A 675 -22.50 33.54 1.98
N MET A 676 -22.61 32.28 2.41
CA MET A 676 -21.85 31.76 3.57
C MET A 676 -20.35 31.63 3.28
N MET A 677 -19.94 31.35 2.04
CA MET A 677 -18.51 31.31 1.69
C MET A 677 -17.89 32.71 1.65
N VAL A 678 -18.63 33.71 1.15
CA VAL A 678 -18.22 35.13 1.20
C VAL A 678 -18.11 35.63 2.64
N ASP A 679 -19.07 35.26 3.52
CA ASP A 679 -18.99 35.59 4.95
C ASP A 679 -17.72 35.00 5.61
N VAL A 680 -17.36 33.74 5.33
CA VAL A 680 -16.21 33.07 5.99
C VAL A 680 -14.86 33.71 5.63
N GLU A 681 -14.68 34.11 4.37
CA GLU A 681 -13.45 34.80 3.94
C GLU A 681 -13.31 36.17 4.63
N ASP A 682 -14.42 36.91 4.73
CA ASP A 682 -14.47 38.18 5.46
C ASP A 682 -14.17 37.98 6.95
N TYR A 683 -14.74 36.95 7.59
CA TYR A 683 -14.46 36.60 8.99
C TYR A 683 -12.99 36.25 9.23
N ILE A 684 -12.33 35.54 8.31
CA ILE A 684 -10.90 35.22 8.40
C ILE A 684 -10.06 36.48 8.24
N SER A 685 -10.38 37.33 7.25
CA SER A 685 -9.65 38.58 7.03
C SER A 685 -9.71 39.48 8.26
N ILE A 686 -10.89 39.63 8.86
CA ILE A 686 -11.09 40.35 10.12
C ILE A 686 -10.25 39.72 11.23
N THR A 687 -10.25 38.39 11.33
CA THR A 687 -9.46 37.71 12.36
C THR A 687 -7.95 37.90 12.15
N MET A 688 -7.46 37.95 10.91
CA MET A 688 -6.06 38.27 10.63
C MET A 688 -5.70 39.69 11.04
N THR A 689 -6.59 40.66 10.80
CA THR A 689 -6.39 42.02 11.32
C THR A 689 -6.38 42.04 12.86
N MET A 690 -7.22 41.24 13.53
CA MET A 690 -7.19 41.10 14.99
C MET A 690 -5.86 40.55 15.51
N ILE A 691 -5.22 39.61 14.80
CA ILE A 691 -3.89 39.08 15.18
C ILE A 691 -2.81 40.16 15.02
N THR A 692 -2.83 40.96 13.95
CA THR A 692 -1.87 42.06 13.75
C THR A 692 -2.03 43.16 14.81
N THR A 693 -3.26 43.55 15.12
CA THR A 693 -3.55 44.54 16.18
C THR A 693 -3.14 44.02 17.56
N LEU A 694 -3.33 42.74 17.83
CA LEU A 694 -2.87 42.07 19.05
C LEU A 694 -1.34 42.11 19.17
N HIS A 695 -0.60 41.91 18.06
CA HIS A 695 0.86 42.05 18.04
C HIS A 695 1.30 43.47 18.42
N ASP A 696 0.66 44.49 17.84
CA ASP A 696 0.92 45.90 18.15
C ASP A 696 0.59 46.27 19.60
N GLN A 697 -0.53 45.79 20.15
CA GLN A 697 -0.93 46.03 21.54
C GLN A 697 0.10 45.44 22.52
N VAL A 698 0.61 44.24 22.26
CA VAL A 698 1.63 43.60 23.10
C VAL A 698 3.00 44.26 22.97
N LYS A 699 3.32 44.84 21.81
CA LYS A 699 4.51 45.68 21.62
C LYS A 699 4.43 46.98 22.42
N ARG A 700 3.23 47.57 22.53
CA ARG A 700 2.94 48.78 23.32
C ARG A 700 2.73 48.52 24.82
N LEU A 701 2.86 47.26 25.27
CA LEU A 701 2.66 46.81 26.66
C LEU A 701 1.21 46.97 27.18
N ASP A 702 0.21 47.08 26.29
CA ASP A 702 -1.20 47.13 26.65
C ASP A 702 -1.80 45.72 26.75
N PHE A 703 -1.56 45.06 27.88
CA PHE A 703 -1.92 43.65 28.06
C PHE A 703 -3.42 43.41 28.24
N ASP A 704 -4.18 44.36 28.77
CA ASP A 704 -5.62 44.19 29.01
C ASP A 704 -6.43 44.34 27.71
N ALA A 705 -6.05 45.29 26.85
CA ALA A 705 -6.59 45.36 25.49
C ALA A 705 -6.20 44.11 24.68
N ALA A 706 -4.94 43.68 24.76
CA ALA A 706 -4.47 42.48 24.05
C ALA A 706 -5.22 41.20 24.45
N LEU A 707 -5.51 40.99 25.74
CA LEU A 707 -6.30 39.84 26.20
C LEU A 707 -7.75 39.89 25.68
N THR A 708 -8.34 41.08 25.57
CA THR A 708 -9.70 41.26 25.04
C THR A 708 -9.73 40.92 23.55
N THR A 709 -8.79 41.45 22.77
CA THR A 709 -8.62 41.12 21.34
C THR A 709 -8.37 39.62 21.14
N LEU A 710 -7.56 38.98 22.00
CA LEU A 710 -7.26 37.55 21.95
C LEU A 710 -8.51 36.70 22.15
N VAL A 711 -9.34 37.03 23.14
CA VAL A 711 -10.60 36.29 23.41
C VAL A 711 -11.59 36.46 22.25
N ALA A 712 -11.67 37.65 21.66
CA ALA A 712 -12.49 37.88 20.47
C ALA A 712 -12.00 37.05 19.27
N ALA A 713 -10.70 37.10 18.96
CA ALA A 713 -10.10 36.32 17.87
C ALA A 713 -10.26 34.80 18.08
N HIS A 714 -10.09 34.31 19.31
CA HIS A 714 -10.30 32.89 19.62
C HIS A 714 -11.73 32.45 19.34
N ARG A 715 -12.75 33.23 19.74
CA ARG A 715 -14.16 32.91 19.49
C ARG A 715 -14.49 32.88 17.99
N SER A 716 -13.96 33.85 17.23
CA SER A 716 -14.15 33.90 15.77
C SER A 716 -13.55 32.66 15.09
N LEU A 717 -12.33 32.27 15.46
CA LEU A 717 -11.66 31.09 14.88
C LEU A 717 -12.33 29.78 15.28
N GLU A 718 -12.86 29.69 16.51
CA GLU A 718 -13.60 28.52 16.99
C GLU A 718 -14.89 28.33 16.19
N TYR A 719 -15.61 29.42 15.89
CA TYR A 719 -16.75 29.38 14.97
C TYR A 719 -16.35 28.89 13.58
N ILE A 720 -15.29 29.44 12.98
CA ILE A 720 -14.80 29.01 11.65
C ILE A 720 -14.36 27.54 11.65
N ALA A 721 -13.75 27.06 12.73
CA ALA A 721 -13.33 25.66 12.85
C ALA A 721 -14.52 24.69 12.85
N THR A 722 -15.68 25.10 13.37
CA THR A 722 -16.91 24.28 13.31
C THR A 722 -17.57 24.25 11.93
N LEU A 723 -17.23 25.19 11.05
CA LEU A 723 -17.71 25.19 9.67
C LEU A 723 -16.84 24.23 8.85
N ASN A 724 -17.45 23.34 8.07
CA ASN A 724 -16.77 22.44 7.13
C ASN A 724 -16.23 23.24 5.91
N SER A 725 -15.31 24.16 6.16
CA SER A 725 -14.67 25.05 5.18
C SER A 725 -13.20 24.66 4.96
N ILE A 726 -12.61 25.11 3.85
CA ILE A 726 -11.17 24.94 3.53
C ILE A 726 -10.28 25.48 4.66
N HIS A 727 -10.78 26.47 5.40
CA HIS A 727 -10.03 27.17 6.43
C HIS A 727 -10.16 26.54 7.83
N SER A 728 -11.01 25.53 8.03
CA SER A 728 -11.22 24.91 9.35
C SER A 728 -9.90 24.50 10.02
N GLU A 729 -9.01 23.83 9.26
CA GLU A 729 -7.73 23.37 9.79
C GLU A 729 -6.73 24.51 10.05
N THR A 730 -6.79 25.57 9.22
CA THR A 730 -5.98 26.78 9.42
C THR A 730 -6.44 27.53 10.68
N SER A 731 -7.75 27.55 10.95
CA SER A 731 -8.30 28.11 12.17
C SER A 731 -7.88 27.33 13.41
N TYR A 732 -7.80 25.99 13.34
CA TYR A 732 -7.28 25.19 14.45
C TYR A 732 -5.81 25.50 14.77
N LEU A 733 -4.97 25.67 13.73
CA LEU A 733 -3.58 26.13 13.90
C LEU A 733 -3.51 27.52 14.55
N ALA A 734 -4.36 28.45 14.11
CA ALA A 734 -4.45 29.79 14.67
C ALA A 734 -4.89 29.77 16.16
N ILE A 735 -5.82 28.89 16.53
CA ILE A 735 -6.25 28.70 17.92
C ILE A 735 -5.08 28.23 18.79
N LEU A 736 -4.28 27.26 18.33
CA LEU A 736 -3.09 26.81 19.05
C LEU A 736 -2.07 27.95 19.22
N TYR A 737 -1.86 28.75 18.18
CA TYR A 737 -1.00 29.93 18.25
C TYR A 737 -1.50 30.95 19.27
N LEU A 738 -2.80 31.27 19.28
CA LEU A 738 -3.40 32.18 20.27
C LEU A 738 -3.31 31.63 21.71
N ARG A 739 -3.40 30.31 21.91
CA ARG A 739 -3.17 29.69 23.23
C ARG A 739 -1.73 29.89 23.70
N CYS A 740 -0.74 29.73 22.82
CA CYS A 740 0.65 30.09 23.11
C CYS A 740 0.79 31.59 23.43
N TYR A 741 0.15 32.44 22.64
CA TYR A 741 0.17 33.90 22.81
C TYR A 741 -0.42 34.34 24.17
N LYS A 742 -1.50 33.70 24.62
CA LYS A 742 -2.10 33.93 25.93
C LYS A 742 -1.09 33.65 27.06
N ILE A 743 -0.33 32.55 26.96
CA ILE A 743 0.72 32.21 27.92
C ILE A 743 1.81 33.29 27.93
N VAL A 744 2.22 33.81 26.78
CA VAL A 744 3.19 34.92 26.69
C VAL A 744 2.69 36.16 27.43
N ILE A 745 1.45 36.59 27.19
CA ILE A 745 0.87 37.76 27.86
C ILE A 745 0.80 37.55 29.38
N GLN A 746 0.34 36.37 29.81
CA GLN A 746 0.29 36.02 31.24
C GLN A 746 1.69 35.99 31.87
N ALA A 747 2.68 35.45 31.16
CA ALA A 747 4.06 35.39 31.61
C ALA A 747 4.72 36.76 31.68
N ARG A 748 4.30 37.73 30.87
CA ARG A 748 4.77 39.13 30.93
C ARG A 748 4.04 39.94 32.01
N LYS A 749 2.74 39.72 32.21
CA LYS A 749 1.92 40.43 33.20
C LYS A 749 2.16 40.01 34.66
N ASN A 750 2.33 38.70 34.92
CA ASN A 750 2.28 38.15 36.29
C ASN A 750 3.66 38.01 36.98
N GLN A 751 4.73 38.59 36.45
CA GLN A 751 6.10 38.30 36.88
C GLN A 751 6.45 38.67 38.32
N THR A 752 5.77 39.68 38.87
CA THR A 752 5.95 40.21 40.23
C THR A 752 5.06 39.51 41.27
N SER A 753 4.14 38.63 40.85
CA SER A 753 3.22 37.94 41.75
C SER A 753 3.87 36.69 42.36
N SER A 754 3.74 36.50 43.68
CA SER A 754 4.18 35.29 44.39
C SER A 754 3.45 34.03 43.92
N LEU A 755 2.21 34.16 43.44
CA LEU A 755 1.37 33.07 42.90
C LEU A 755 1.87 32.56 41.53
N TYR A 756 2.63 33.38 40.80
CA TYR A 756 3.18 33.01 39.50
C TYR A 756 4.22 31.89 39.61
N ALA A 757 4.95 31.81 40.73
CA ALA A 757 5.94 30.76 40.92
C ALA A 757 5.32 29.35 40.84
N ILE A 758 4.14 29.15 41.46
CA ILE A 758 3.42 27.86 41.51
C ILE A 758 2.82 27.51 40.14
N THR A 759 2.37 28.50 39.39
CA THR A 759 1.69 28.30 38.10
C THR A 759 2.67 28.25 36.92
N ALA A 760 3.88 28.81 37.04
CA ALA A 760 4.88 28.90 35.98
C ALA A 760 5.28 27.55 35.37
N GLN A 761 5.41 26.49 36.18
CA GLN A 761 5.76 25.16 35.65
C GLN A 761 4.63 24.55 34.83
N LYS A 762 3.38 24.72 35.27
CA LYS A 762 2.21 24.26 34.51
C LYS A 762 2.04 25.06 33.21
N THR A 763 2.23 26.37 33.24
CA THR A 763 2.15 27.20 32.02
C THR A 763 3.28 26.87 31.04
N ALA A 764 4.49 26.60 31.52
CA ALA A 764 5.59 26.10 30.69
C ALA A 764 5.25 24.74 30.06
N ALA A 765 4.73 23.78 30.84
CA ALA A 765 4.30 22.47 30.34
C ALA A 765 3.26 22.58 29.22
N SER A 766 2.22 23.40 29.42
CA SER A 766 1.21 23.65 28.38
C SER A 766 1.81 24.32 27.13
N LEU A 767 2.78 25.22 27.29
CA LEU A 767 3.45 25.87 26.15
C LEU A 767 4.25 24.86 25.31
N PHE A 768 4.95 23.91 25.96
CA PHE A 768 5.60 22.81 25.25
C PHE A 768 4.59 21.95 24.49
N GLN A 769 3.50 21.54 25.13
CA GLN A 769 2.46 20.73 24.51
C GLN A 769 1.86 21.41 23.27
N TYR A 770 1.46 22.68 23.37
CA TYR A 770 0.91 23.42 22.23
C TYR A 770 1.96 23.63 21.12
N SER A 771 3.21 23.91 21.46
CA SER A 771 4.28 24.10 20.47
C SER A 771 4.60 22.82 19.68
N TYR A 772 4.55 21.65 20.33
CA TYR A 772 4.75 20.37 19.66
C TYR A 772 3.52 19.96 18.84
N GLN A 773 2.30 20.21 19.34
CA GLN A 773 1.07 20.06 18.56
C GLN A 773 1.09 20.93 17.29
N MET A 774 1.55 22.17 17.38
CA MET A 774 1.69 23.04 16.20
C MET A 774 2.64 22.47 15.15
N GLN A 775 3.75 21.83 15.55
CA GLN A 775 4.72 21.27 14.59
C GLN A 775 4.27 19.93 13.99
N TYR A 776 3.69 19.04 14.80
CA TYR A 776 3.49 17.63 14.43
C TYR A 776 2.03 17.23 14.20
N SER A 777 1.05 18.10 14.42
CA SER A 777 -0.36 17.82 14.09
C SER A 777 -0.76 18.24 12.67
N PHE A 778 0.10 18.98 11.94
CA PHE A 778 -0.25 19.55 10.64
C PHE A 778 0.77 19.17 9.56
N LEU A 779 0.28 19.13 8.32
CA LEU A 779 1.03 18.95 7.10
C LEU A 779 1.02 20.24 6.28
N GLY A 780 2.12 20.49 5.55
CA GLY A 780 2.25 21.66 4.69
C GLY A 780 2.55 22.97 5.43
N LEU A 781 3.07 22.89 6.67
CA LEU A 781 3.43 24.07 7.46
C LEU A 781 4.54 24.89 6.77
N PRO A 782 4.40 26.22 6.72
CA PRO A 782 5.45 27.08 6.20
C PRO A 782 6.59 27.20 7.23
N THR A 783 7.79 27.56 6.77
CA THR A 783 9.00 27.60 7.59
C THR A 783 8.90 28.57 8.76
N GLU A 784 8.18 29.68 8.57
CA GLU A 784 7.95 30.71 9.59
C GLU A 784 7.16 30.14 10.78
N THR A 785 6.13 29.32 10.52
CA THR A 785 5.30 28.71 11.57
C THR A 785 6.08 27.66 12.38
N LEU A 786 6.96 26.89 11.71
CA LEU A 786 7.84 25.94 12.39
C LEU A 786 8.83 26.66 13.32
N GLN A 787 9.42 27.75 12.83
CA GLN A 787 10.30 28.61 13.61
C GLN A 787 9.58 29.27 14.79
N ALA A 788 8.34 29.75 14.60
CA ALA A 788 7.51 30.29 15.68
C ALA A 788 7.27 29.25 16.79
N ALA A 789 6.92 28.01 16.43
CA ALA A 789 6.74 26.92 17.38
C ALA A 789 8.03 26.62 18.17
N MET A 790 9.19 26.57 17.51
CA MET A 790 10.49 26.39 18.17
C MET A 790 10.84 27.56 19.10
N TYR A 791 10.55 28.80 18.68
CA TYR A 791 10.80 30.00 19.47
C TYR A 791 9.98 30.02 20.77
N PHE A 792 8.73 29.54 20.75
CA PHE A 792 7.94 29.34 21.97
C PHE A 792 8.55 28.34 22.95
N ARG A 793 9.27 27.30 22.48
CA ARG A 793 9.96 26.34 23.36
C ARG A 793 11.13 26.96 24.11
N LEU A 794 11.81 27.94 23.51
CA LEU A 794 12.85 28.71 24.19
C LEU A 794 12.26 29.50 25.37
N LEU A 795 11.11 30.16 25.15
CA LEU A 795 10.38 30.83 26.22
C LEU A 795 9.89 29.84 27.28
N GLY A 796 9.31 28.71 26.87
CA GLY A 796 8.84 27.67 27.79
C GLY A 796 9.95 27.17 28.70
N ASN A 797 11.16 26.94 28.16
CA ASN A 797 12.31 26.53 28.96
C ASN A 797 12.75 27.62 29.95
N MET A 798 12.65 28.89 29.55
CA MET A 798 12.93 30.02 30.44
C MET A 798 11.93 30.13 31.59
N ILE A 799 10.62 30.04 31.30
CA ILE A 799 9.56 30.06 32.31
C ILE A 799 9.73 28.88 33.28
N TRP A 800 10.09 27.70 32.75
CA TRP A 800 10.37 26.51 33.55
C TRP A 800 11.55 26.69 34.51
N LEU A 801 12.69 27.19 34.00
CA LEU A 801 13.90 27.44 34.81
C LEU A 801 13.59 28.39 35.98
N PHE A 802 13.01 29.56 35.68
CA PHE A 802 12.69 30.55 36.73
C PHE A 802 11.55 30.09 37.65
N GLY A 803 10.63 29.25 37.17
CA GLY A 803 9.62 28.60 38.00
C GLY A 803 10.23 27.71 39.07
N ILE A 804 11.19 26.84 38.70
CA ILE A 804 11.93 26.00 39.64
C ILE A 804 12.72 26.86 40.64
N MET A 805 13.43 27.88 40.14
CA MET A 805 14.24 28.76 40.99
C MET A 805 13.41 29.53 42.03
N LYS A 806 12.18 29.93 41.71
CA LYS A 806 11.29 30.67 42.62
C LYS A 806 10.58 29.77 43.65
N GLN A 807 10.43 28.47 43.38
CA GLN A 807 9.76 27.52 44.29
C GLN A 807 10.71 26.80 45.27
N GLY A 808 12.02 26.78 45.00
CA GLY A 808 12.98 26.04 45.83
C GLY A 808 13.12 26.63 47.25
N PRO A 809 13.00 25.82 48.33
CA PRO A 809 13.45 26.26 49.65
C PRO A 809 14.96 26.50 49.58
N THR A 810 15.40 27.61 50.16
CA THR A 810 16.78 28.16 50.13
C THR A 810 17.89 27.23 50.67
N SER A 811 17.60 25.97 50.97
CA SER A 811 18.51 24.98 51.56
C SER A 811 18.72 23.68 50.77
N THR A 812 18.04 23.42 49.63
CA THR A 812 18.13 22.09 48.96
C THR A 812 18.46 22.08 47.45
N THR A 813 18.52 23.20 46.76
CA THR A 813 18.99 23.22 45.36
C THR A 813 20.51 23.18 45.30
N SER A 814 21.08 22.02 44.97
CA SER A 814 22.53 21.91 44.72
C SER A 814 22.91 22.80 43.52
N PRO A 815 24.07 23.49 43.54
CA PRO A 815 24.57 24.29 42.41
C PRO A 815 24.64 23.49 41.09
N ILE A 816 24.87 22.18 41.22
CA ILE A 816 24.96 21.21 40.13
C ILE A 816 23.64 21.08 39.37
N THR A 817 22.48 21.15 40.05
CA THR A 817 21.16 21.06 39.41
C THR A 817 20.88 22.25 38.50
N ILE A 818 21.28 23.46 38.90
CA ILE A 818 21.09 24.68 38.09
C ILE A 818 22.04 24.67 36.89
N GLN A 819 23.29 24.27 37.07
CA GLN A 819 24.26 24.10 35.98
C GLN A 819 23.77 23.09 34.94
N ASN A 820 23.23 21.95 35.38
CA ASN A 820 22.67 20.94 34.47
C ASN A 820 21.46 21.48 33.68
N MET A 821 20.57 22.25 34.32
CA MET A 821 19.44 22.88 33.62
C MET A 821 19.88 23.94 32.59
N LEU A 822 20.89 24.75 32.93
CA LEU A 822 21.47 25.73 32.00
C LEU A 822 22.17 25.03 30.83
N HIS A 823 22.91 23.95 31.09
CA HIS A 823 23.54 23.14 30.04
C HIS A 823 22.49 22.52 29.10
N ALA A 824 21.42 21.94 29.65
CA ALA A 824 20.31 21.41 28.85
C ALA A 824 19.65 22.52 28.00
N PHE A 825 19.53 23.74 28.53
CA PHE A 825 18.99 24.85 27.76
C PHE A 825 19.93 25.30 26.62
N ILE A 826 21.25 25.33 26.86
CA ILE A 826 22.22 25.61 25.80
C ILE A 826 22.11 24.56 24.69
N CYS A 827 22.02 23.26 25.04
CA CYS A 827 21.81 22.20 24.06
C CYS A 827 20.53 22.42 23.23
N ARG A 828 19.42 22.83 23.85
CA ARG A 828 18.19 23.18 23.13
C ARG A 828 18.36 24.36 22.20
N VAL A 829 19.04 25.42 22.64
CA VAL A 829 19.34 26.59 21.80
C VAL A 829 20.18 26.18 20.60
N ASP A 830 21.19 25.33 20.78
CA ASP A 830 22.04 24.83 19.69
C ASP A 830 21.26 23.95 18.68
N VAL A 831 20.30 23.15 19.14
CA VAL A 831 19.40 22.36 18.26
C VAL A 831 18.49 23.29 17.47
N ILE A 832 17.85 24.26 18.13
CA ILE A 832 16.90 25.18 17.51
C ILE A 832 17.60 26.14 16.54
N GLN A 833 18.77 26.68 16.90
CA GLN A 833 19.52 27.65 16.09
C GLN A 833 19.88 27.10 14.70
N LYS A 834 20.09 25.78 14.56
CA LYS A 834 20.35 25.14 13.25
C LYS A 834 19.21 25.31 12.25
N ASN A 835 17.98 25.54 12.72
CA ASN A 835 16.79 25.68 11.88
C ASN A 835 16.49 27.15 11.51
N PHE A 836 17.32 28.10 11.96
CA PHE A 836 17.17 29.53 11.66
C PHE A 836 18.30 30.00 10.73
N SER A 837 17.93 30.62 9.60
CA SER A 837 18.90 31.23 8.69
C SER A 837 19.44 32.55 9.26
N PRO A 838 20.72 32.90 9.01
CA PRO A 838 21.34 34.12 9.52
C PRO A 838 20.75 35.43 8.96
N GLU A 839 19.92 35.33 7.92
CA GLU A 839 19.25 36.47 7.28
C GLU A 839 18.03 36.99 8.07
N PHE A 840 17.52 36.23 9.04
CA PHE A 840 16.31 36.61 9.79
C PHE A 840 16.62 37.53 11.00
N PRO A 841 15.77 38.54 11.27
CA PRO A 841 15.98 39.50 12.37
C PRO A 841 16.10 38.88 13.76
N TYR A 842 15.49 37.71 13.98
CA TYR A 842 15.43 37.04 15.27
C TYR A 842 16.63 36.11 15.53
N TYR A 843 17.47 35.85 14.52
CA TYR A 843 18.68 35.05 14.67
C TYR A 843 19.65 35.68 15.68
N THR A 844 19.78 37.02 15.66
CA THR A 844 20.62 37.78 16.60
C THR A 844 20.14 37.60 18.05
N ALA A 845 18.82 37.64 18.29
CA ALA A 845 18.26 37.43 19.62
C ALA A 845 18.56 36.02 20.19
N ILE A 846 18.58 34.99 19.34
CA ILE A 846 18.95 33.61 19.74
C ILE A 846 20.45 33.51 20.05
N VAL A 847 21.30 34.16 19.25
CA VAL A 847 22.76 34.23 19.50
C VAL A 847 23.07 34.97 20.79
N ASP A 848 22.37 36.08 21.05
CA ASP A 848 22.50 36.86 22.29
C ASP A 848 22.03 36.06 23.51
N LEU A 849 20.91 35.33 23.38
CA LEU A 849 20.43 34.41 24.43
C LEU A 849 21.48 33.32 24.72
N ARG A 850 22.07 32.71 23.70
CA ARG A 850 23.15 31.72 23.84
C ARG A 850 24.36 32.31 24.57
N SER A 851 24.76 33.54 24.24
CA SER A 851 25.85 34.25 24.90
C SER A 851 25.54 34.50 26.37
N ASN A 852 24.33 34.96 26.69
CA ASN A 852 23.89 35.21 28.07
C ASN A 852 23.79 33.91 28.89
N LEU A 853 23.37 32.80 28.29
CA LEU A 853 23.35 31.49 28.95
C LEU A 853 24.74 30.98 29.28
N ASN A 854 25.71 31.13 28.37
CA ASN A 854 27.10 30.76 28.65
C ASN A 854 27.70 31.61 29.78
N LYS A 855 27.41 32.93 29.81
CA LYS A 855 27.83 33.81 30.91
C LYS A 855 27.23 33.38 32.25
N ALA A 856 25.96 33.01 32.27
CA ALA A 856 25.27 32.53 33.48
C ALA A 856 25.75 31.14 33.93
N LEU A 857 26.13 30.25 33.00
CA LEU A 857 26.67 28.92 33.30
C LEU A 857 28.01 29.01 34.06
N HIS A 858 28.91 29.89 33.60
CA HIS A 858 30.22 30.09 34.24
C HIS A 858 30.14 30.97 35.49
N HIS A 859 29.26 31.99 35.49
CA HIS A 859 29.11 32.95 36.59
C HIS A 859 27.62 33.27 36.83
N PRO A 860 26.91 32.55 37.72
CA PRO A 860 25.49 32.80 38.02
C PRO A 860 25.33 34.02 38.97
N THR A 861 25.77 35.19 38.52
CA THR A 861 25.58 36.46 39.25
C THR A 861 24.16 36.98 39.08
N THR A 862 23.70 37.81 40.02
CA THR A 862 22.37 38.46 39.93
C THR A 862 22.19 39.24 38.64
N VAL A 863 23.27 39.83 38.10
CA VAL A 863 23.26 40.57 36.83
C VAL A 863 23.05 39.63 35.64
N ASN A 864 23.75 38.50 35.60
CA ASN A 864 23.60 37.51 34.53
C ASN A 864 22.25 36.78 34.58
N MET A 865 21.70 36.56 35.78
CA MET A 865 20.34 36.01 35.92
C MET A 865 19.26 37.04 35.56
N ALA A 866 19.48 38.32 35.84
CA ALA A 866 18.58 39.39 35.41
C ALA A 866 18.56 39.56 33.89
N SER A 867 19.70 39.39 33.20
CA SER A 867 19.74 39.43 31.73
C SER A 867 19.02 38.24 31.08
N LEU A 868 19.06 37.05 31.69
CA LEU A 868 18.23 35.92 31.27
C LEU A 868 16.75 36.15 31.54
N HIS A 869 16.40 36.74 32.69
CA HIS A 869 15.00 37.08 33.00
C HIS A 869 14.44 38.13 32.03
N ALA A 870 15.28 39.05 31.54
CA ALA A 870 14.89 40.04 30.55
C ALA A 870 14.43 39.41 29.21
N PHE A 871 14.85 38.17 28.91
CA PHE A 871 14.32 37.44 27.76
C PHE A 871 12.82 37.20 27.87
N ILE A 872 12.30 36.90 29.08
CA ILE A 872 10.86 36.70 29.31
C ILE A 872 10.10 38.03 29.17
N THR A 873 10.62 39.13 29.73
CA THR A 873 9.97 40.45 29.66
C THR A 873 9.92 41.02 28.25
N ASN A 874 10.93 40.73 27.43
CA ASN A 874 11.09 41.29 26.10
C ASN A 874 10.64 40.32 24.99
N PHE A 875 10.16 39.13 25.36
CA PHE A 875 9.71 38.14 24.39
C PHE A 875 8.52 38.66 23.58
N LEU A 876 8.66 38.61 22.25
CA LEU A 876 7.61 38.92 21.29
C LEU A 876 7.42 37.72 20.35
N PRO A 877 6.20 37.19 20.22
CA PRO A 877 5.93 36.07 19.31
C PRO A 877 6.27 36.39 17.84
N LEU A 878 6.69 35.37 17.09
CA LEU A 878 6.95 35.48 15.66
C LEU A 878 5.64 35.39 14.86
N ASP A 879 5.51 36.19 13.80
CA ASP A 879 4.36 36.12 12.92
C ASP A 879 4.30 34.78 12.17
N ILE A 880 3.09 34.25 12.02
CA ILE A 880 2.85 32.98 11.32
C ILE A 880 2.17 33.23 9.98
N GLY A 881 2.60 32.48 8.96
CA GLY A 881 2.03 32.55 7.62
C GLY A 881 0.76 31.72 7.52
N PHE A 882 -0.39 32.37 7.30
CA PHE A 882 -1.68 31.71 7.05
C PHE A 882 -2.04 31.60 5.56
N THR A 883 -1.10 31.92 4.68
CA THR A 883 -1.34 32.07 3.22
C THR A 883 -1.50 30.75 2.48
N LYS A 884 -1.08 29.62 3.08
CA LYS A 884 -1.20 28.28 2.49
C LYS A 884 -2.15 27.43 3.31
N ALA A 885 -3.07 26.73 2.64
CA ALA A 885 -3.97 25.78 3.28
C ALA A 885 -3.17 24.64 3.91
N VAL A 886 -3.27 24.50 5.23
CA VAL A 886 -2.66 23.40 6.00
C VAL A 886 -3.67 22.27 6.17
N LYS A 887 -3.17 21.03 6.25
CA LYS A 887 -4.00 19.85 6.52
C LYS A 887 -3.65 19.31 7.90
N ARG A 888 -4.65 19.13 8.76
CA ARG A 888 -4.45 18.53 10.08
C ARG A 888 -4.54 17.01 10.00
N THR A 889 -3.63 16.35 10.71
CA THR A 889 -3.73 14.92 11.01
C THR A 889 -4.68 14.72 12.18
N TRP A 890 -5.77 13.98 11.96
CA TRP A 890 -6.76 13.68 12.99
C TRP A 890 -7.39 12.32 12.76
N SER A 891 -8.04 11.79 13.79
CA SER A 891 -8.66 10.48 13.77
C SER A 891 -10.01 10.46 14.49
N VAL A 892 -10.95 9.66 13.97
CA VAL A 892 -12.22 9.33 14.65
C VAL A 892 -12.26 7.86 14.95
N ILE A 893 -12.52 7.49 16.21
CA ILE A 893 -12.78 6.11 16.58
C ILE A 893 -14.25 5.82 16.31
N ILE A 894 -14.51 4.87 15.42
CA ILE A 894 -15.86 4.44 15.02
C ILE A 894 -16.36 3.34 15.94
N SER A 895 -15.47 2.42 16.32
CA SER A 895 -15.77 1.29 17.20
C SER A 895 -14.58 1.04 18.15
N PRO A 896 -14.80 0.75 19.44
CA PRO A 896 -16.10 0.55 20.09
C PRO A 896 -16.82 1.87 20.39
N THR A 897 -18.16 1.86 20.35
CA THR A 897 -18.98 3.01 20.77
C THR A 897 -19.13 3.02 22.29
N PRO A 898 -18.98 4.17 22.97
CA PRO A 898 -19.14 4.24 24.41
C PRO A 898 -20.59 3.91 24.80
N ASN A 899 -20.79 2.86 25.59
CA ASN A 899 -22.10 2.46 26.08
C ASN A 899 -22.03 2.22 27.59
N LEU A 900 -22.70 3.09 28.35
CA LEU A 900 -22.79 3.01 29.81
C LEU A 900 -23.67 1.84 30.26
N ASP A 901 -24.74 1.53 29.53
CA ASP A 901 -25.73 0.53 29.93
C ASP A 901 -25.25 -0.91 29.67
N LYS A 902 -24.23 -1.07 28.81
CA LYS A 902 -23.67 -2.38 28.45
C LYS A 902 -22.14 -2.36 28.54
N PRO A 903 -21.57 -2.39 29.76
CA PRO A 903 -20.12 -2.45 29.95
C PRO A 903 -19.54 -3.75 29.39
N ILE A 904 -18.28 -3.71 28.94
CA ILE A 904 -17.58 -4.91 28.48
C ILE A 904 -17.28 -5.77 29.70
N LYS A 905 -17.87 -6.97 29.71
CA LYS A 905 -17.66 -7.94 30.77
C LYS A 905 -16.39 -8.73 30.50
N PHE A 906 -15.49 -8.84 31.47
CA PHE A 906 -14.24 -9.59 31.31
C PHE A 906 -13.93 -10.49 32.51
N ASP A 907 -13.16 -11.55 32.25
CA ASP A 907 -12.58 -12.42 33.27
C ASP A 907 -11.10 -12.04 33.47
N SER A 908 -10.69 -11.83 34.71
CA SER A 908 -9.31 -11.49 35.07
C SER A 908 -8.27 -12.55 34.67
N ILE A 909 -8.70 -13.80 34.41
CA ILE A 909 -7.80 -14.90 34.02
C ILE A 909 -7.34 -14.73 32.57
N PHE A 910 -8.14 -14.08 31.71
CA PHE A 910 -7.88 -13.95 30.28
C PHE A 910 -7.64 -12.49 29.86
N PRO A 911 -6.78 -12.25 28.86
CA PRO A 911 -6.64 -10.93 28.26
C PRO A 911 -7.98 -10.46 27.69
N VAL A 912 -8.34 -9.21 27.99
CA VAL A 912 -9.48 -8.54 27.37
C VAL A 912 -9.06 -8.07 25.99
N GLU A 913 -9.64 -8.66 24.95
CA GLU A 913 -9.44 -8.22 23.58
C GLU A 913 -10.64 -7.40 23.11
N PHE A 914 -10.38 -6.18 22.61
CA PHE A 914 -11.40 -5.41 21.92
C PHE A 914 -10.87 -4.86 20.60
N LYS A 915 -11.74 -4.87 19.60
CA LYS A 915 -11.46 -4.40 18.25
C LYS A 915 -11.66 -2.89 18.17
N ILE A 916 -10.65 -2.19 17.69
CA ILE A 916 -10.68 -0.76 17.42
C ILE A 916 -10.76 -0.55 15.90
N GLU A 917 -11.80 0.17 15.49
CA GLU A 917 -11.98 0.64 14.12
C GLU A 917 -11.96 2.17 14.12
N ALA A 918 -11.04 2.77 13.35
CA ALA A 918 -10.90 4.22 13.29
C ALA A 918 -10.62 4.70 11.87
N THR A 919 -11.10 5.90 11.54
CA THR A 919 -10.76 6.60 10.30
C THR A 919 -9.69 7.64 10.59
N LEU A 920 -8.58 7.55 9.87
CA LEU A 920 -7.42 8.41 9.92
C LEU A 920 -7.43 9.34 8.71
N SER A 921 -7.33 10.63 8.96
CA SER A 921 -7.30 11.67 7.92
C SER A 921 -5.92 12.33 7.90
N HIS A 922 -5.35 12.48 6.70
CA HIS A 922 -4.09 13.17 6.45
C HIS A 922 -2.89 12.61 7.24
N VAL A 923 -2.64 11.31 7.13
CA VAL A 923 -1.50 10.59 7.70
C VAL A 923 -0.50 10.22 6.60
N LEU A 924 0.72 10.78 6.65
CA LEU A 924 1.80 10.45 5.71
C LEU A 924 2.58 9.20 6.14
N ASP A 925 2.88 9.08 7.43
CA ASP A 925 3.67 7.98 7.98
C ASP A 925 2.83 7.19 8.99
N ILE A 926 2.42 6.01 8.55
CA ILE A 926 1.59 5.08 9.30
C ILE A 926 2.34 4.51 10.51
N SER A 927 3.68 4.40 10.44
CA SER A 927 4.50 3.82 11.52
C SER A 927 4.49 4.66 12.79
N GLN A 928 4.14 5.94 12.67
CA GLN A 928 4.07 6.88 13.79
C GLN A 928 2.71 6.86 14.49
N ILE A 929 1.74 6.07 14.03
CA ILE A 929 0.40 6.03 14.62
C ILE A 929 0.31 4.88 15.60
N GLY A 930 -0.12 5.19 16.82
CA GLY A 930 -0.30 4.24 17.90
C GLY A 930 -1.60 4.47 18.65
N ILE A 931 -1.93 3.55 19.52
CA ILE A 931 -3.08 3.60 20.43
C ILE A 931 -2.55 3.67 21.85
N GLU A 932 -2.94 4.72 22.56
CA GLU A 932 -2.71 4.87 23.99
C GLU A 932 -3.95 4.41 24.75
N VAL A 933 -3.77 3.49 25.69
CA VAL A 933 -4.79 3.07 26.63
C VAL A 933 -4.36 3.49 28.03
N ILE A 934 -5.13 4.36 28.66
CA ILE A 934 -4.93 4.83 30.02
C ILE A 934 -5.80 4.00 30.95
N LEU A 935 -5.14 3.28 31.86
CA LEU A 935 -5.78 2.47 32.90
C LEU A 935 -6.30 3.36 34.06
N PRO A 936 -7.20 2.86 34.93
CA PRO A 936 -7.75 3.63 36.05
C PRO A 936 -6.69 4.11 37.05
N ASP A 937 -5.57 3.39 37.15
CA ASP A 937 -4.40 3.75 37.96
C ASP A 937 -3.54 4.85 37.34
N GLN A 938 -3.97 5.45 36.22
CA GLN A 938 -3.27 6.46 35.42
C GLN A 938 -2.01 5.93 34.71
N THR A 939 -1.85 4.62 34.57
CA THR A 939 -0.78 4.05 33.76
C THR A 939 -1.17 4.06 32.27
N SER A 940 -0.27 4.58 31.41
CA SER A 940 -0.45 4.59 29.95
C SER A 940 0.22 3.38 29.32
N LEU A 941 -0.53 2.59 28.55
CA LEU A 941 -0.05 1.52 27.69
C LEU A 941 -0.12 1.94 26.22
N PHE A 942 0.93 1.66 25.45
CA PHE A 942 1.02 2.02 24.04
C PHE A 942 1.04 0.79 23.13
N PHE A 943 0.18 0.79 22.12
CA PHE A 943 0.08 -0.26 21.10
C PHE A 943 0.36 0.33 19.72
N TRP A 944 1.25 -0.31 18.95
CA TRP A 944 1.65 0.14 17.62
C TRP A 944 1.15 -0.87 16.57
N PRO A 945 0.10 -0.54 15.79
CA PRO A 945 -0.48 -1.45 14.80
C PRO A 945 0.52 -1.75 13.65
N SER A 946 0.38 -2.93 13.03
CA SER A 946 1.21 -3.30 11.88
C SER A 946 0.72 -2.65 10.59
N SER A 947 1.60 -2.47 9.60
CA SER A 947 1.21 -1.82 8.33
C SER A 947 0.06 -2.51 7.59
N SER A 948 -0.15 -3.82 7.80
CA SER A 948 -1.27 -4.56 7.19
C SER A 948 -2.64 -4.24 7.80
N GLN A 949 -2.68 -3.63 8.98
CA GLN A 949 -3.92 -3.25 9.68
C GLN A 949 -4.47 -1.89 9.24
N PHE A 950 -3.74 -1.18 8.36
CA PHE A 950 -4.16 0.08 7.77
C PHE A 950 -4.62 -0.14 6.34
N ILE A 951 -5.89 0.15 6.08
CA ILE A 951 -6.51 0.01 4.76
C ILE A 951 -6.56 1.40 4.12
N PRO A 952 -5.88 1.64 2.99
CA PRO A 952 -5.94 2.94 2.32
C PRO A 952 -7.36 3.17 1.77
N THR A 953 -7.94 4.34 2.04
CA THR A 953 -9.27 4.72 1.52
C THR A 953 -9.15 5.76 0.40
N PHE A 954 -8.42 6.84 0.66
CA PHE A 954 -8.15 7.94 -0.28
C PHE A 954 -6.73 8.49 -0.05
N SER A 955 -6.28 9.44 -0.86
CA SER A 955 -4.96 10.09 -0.69
C SER A 955 -4.77 10.59 0.75
N ASP A 956 -3.72 10.10 1.43
CA ASP A 956 -3.37 10.38 2.83
C ASP A 956 -4.42 9.98 3.88
N CYS A 957 -5.48 9.24 3.50
CA CYS A 957 -6.53 8.78 4.40
C CYS A 957 -6.52 7.25 4.51
N HIS A 958 -6.61 6.76 5.74
CA HIS A 958 -6.51 5.34 6.06
C HIS A 958 -7.62 4.93 7.01
N LYS A 959 -8.05 3.68 6.92
CA LYS A 959 -8.92 3.05 7.90
C LYS A 959 -8.07 2.09 8.73
N LEU A 960 -8.01 2.32 10.04
CA LEU A 960 -7.33 1.47 10.99
C LEU A 960 -8.30 0.41 11.52
N ILE A 961 -7.95 -0.87 11.38
CA ILE A 961 -8.67 -1.99 11.96
C ILE A 961 -7.67 -2.84 12.74
N THR A 962 -7.72 -2.77 14.07
CA THR A 962 -6.77 -3.49 14.93
C THR A 962 -7.45 -4.00 16.19
N SER A 963 -6.85 -4.99 16.85
CA SER A 963 -7.31 -5.51 18.14
C SER A 963 -6.30 -5.16 19.20
N VAL A 964 -6.78 -4.69 20.35
CA VAL A 964 -5.95 -4.41 21.52
C VAL A 964 -6.26 -5.45 22.60
N SER A 965 -5.22 -6.16 23.05
CA SER A 965 -5.29 -7.15 24.13
C SER A 965 -4.72 -6.58 25.42
N LEU A 966 -5.51 -6.53 26.49
CA LEU A 966 -5.13 -6.02 27.81
C LEU A 966 -5.17 -7.12 28.88
N ASN A 967 -4.10 -7.25 29.65
CA ASN A 967 -4.10 -8.05 30.87
C ASN A 967 -4.48 -7.16 32.04
N LEU A 968 -5.72 -7.28 32.52
CA LEU A 968 -6.23 -6.48 33.63
C LEU A 968 -6.23 -7.29 34.93
N SER A 969 -5.72 -6.69 36.01
CA SER A 969 -5.84 -7.26 37.36
C SER A 969 -7.30 -7.26 37.83
N THR A 970 -7.65 -8.11 38.79
CA THR A 970 -8.99 -8.14 39.42
C THR A 970 -9.37 -6.77 39.99
N TRP A 971 -10.36 -6.10 39.38
CA TRP A 971 -10.96 -4.88 39.90
C TRP A 971 -12.29 -5.21 40.59
N LYS A 972 -12.58 -4.55 41.72
CA LYS A 972 -13.76 -4.84 42.55
C LYS A 972 -15.03 -4.11 42.08
N GLU A 973 -14.89 -3.11 41.22
CA GLU A 973 -15.98 -2.23 40.74
C GLU A 973 -15.90 -2.00 39.22
N THR A 974 -16.93 -1.39 38.65
CA THR A 974 -16.94 -0.95 37.25
C THR A 974 -16.02 0.25 37.08
N ASP A 975 -14.87 0.03 36.45
CA ASP A 975 -13.87 1.07 36.19
C ASP A 975 -13.85 1.49 34.71
N THR A 976 -13.27 2.65 34.44
CA THR A 976 -13.19 3.23 33.09
C THR A 976 -11.79 3.14 32.51
N LEU A 977 -11.71 2.73 31.25
CA LEU A 977 -10.52 2.84 30.41
C LEU A 977 -10.65 4.02 29.48
N THR A 978 -9.58 4.81 29.31
CA THR A 978 -9.56 5.84 28.27
C THR A 978 -8.66 5.41 27.13
N CYS A 979 -9.23 5.27 25.94
CA CYS A 979 -8.53 4.94 24.71
C CYS A 979 -8.37 6.17 23.81
N ARG A 980 -7.18 6.38 23.25
CA ARG A 980 -6.83 7.53 22.42
C ARG A 980 -5.91 7.09 21.29
N ILE A 981 -6.08 7.66 20.10
CA ILE A 981 -5.12 7.46 19.01
C ILE A 981 -4.09 8.57 19.10
N VAL A 982 -2.83 8.17 19.06
CA VAL A 982 -1.67 9.05 19.23
C VAL A 982 -0.73 8.96 18.05
N ARG A 983 -0.02 10.06 17.80
CA ARG A 983 1.10 10.12 16.86
C ARG A 983 2.41 10.27 17.63
N SER A 984 3.38 9.39 17.42
CA SER A 984 4.73 9.53 17.95
C SER A 984 5.53 10.59 17.19
N PHE A 985 6.37 11.32 17.91
CA PHE A 985 7.35 12.24 17.34
C PHE A 985 8.64 12.25 18.17
N GLU A 986 9.72 12.76 17.58
CA GLU A 986 10.99 12.98 18.27
C GLU A 986 11.03 14.40 18.87
N PRO A 987 11.06 14.54 20.21
CA PRO A 987 11.19 15.84 20.87
C PRO A 987 12.63 16.37 20.79
N ASP A 988 12.80 17.69 20.97
CA ASP A 988 14.11 18.35 20.90
C ASP A 988 15.09 17.80 21.96
N LEU A 989 14.59 17.50 23.18
CA LEU A 989 15.33 16.84 24.25
C LEU A 989 14.46 15.76 24.93
N ALA A 990 14.49 14.52 24.45
CA ALA A 990 13.56 13.45 24.84
C ALA A 990 13.34 13.23 26.34
N GLY A 991 14.40 13.15 27.14
CA GLY A 991 14.25 12.95 28.59
C GLY A 991 13.58 14.13 29.30
N LEU A 992 14.03 15.35 29.00
CA LEU A 992 13.55 16.57 29.66
C LEU A 992 12.14 16.97 29.19
N ASP A 993 11.88 16.87 27.89
CA ASP A 993 10.59 17.28 27.32
C ASP A 993 9.47 16.34 27.72
N ASN A 994 9.71 15.03 27.76
CA ASN A 994 8.73 14.07 28.26
C ASN A 994 8.40 14.29 29.75
N TYR A 995 9.37 14.78 30.54
CA TYR A 995 9.13 15.15 31.93
C TYR A 995 8.29 16.43 32.03
N ILE A 996 8.62 17.46 31.25
CA ILE A 996 7.93 18.76 31.29
C ILE A 996 6.49 18.64 30.79
N THR A 997 6.24 17.92 29.69
CA THR A 997 4.89 17.80 29.11
C THR A 997 3.93 17.06 30.05
N LYS A 998 4.39 16.00 30.73
CA LYS A 998 3.57 15.23 31.70
C LYS A 998 3.28 16.00 32.99
N PHE A 999 4.01 17.08 33.29
CA PHE A 999 3.78 17.89 34.49
C PHE A 999 2.41 18.60 34.50
N SER A 1000 1.78 18.76 33.33
CA SER A 1000 0.44 19.35 33.21
C SER A 1000 -0.67 18.51 33.85
N ASP A 1001 -0.50 17.18 33.91
CA ASP A 1001 -1.61 16.24 34.17
C ASP A 1001 -1.73 15.77 35.63
N SER A 1002 -0.83 16.17 36.54
CA SER A 1002 -0.82 15.72 37.94
C SER A 1002 -1.04 16.84 38.98
N PRO A 1003 -1.90 16.67 40.00
CA PRO A 1003 -1.79 17.42 41.25
C PRO A 1003 -0.58 16.91 42.06
N PRO A 1004 0.08 17.76 42.89
CA PRO A 1004 1.27 17.36 43.62
C PRO A 1004 0.88 16.36 44.72
N LYS A 1005 1.19 15.07 44.53
CA LYS A 1005 1.21 14.09 45.62
C LYS A 1005 2.64 13.74 45.96
N SER A 1006 2.89 13.68 47.27
CA SER A 1006 4.15 13.31 47.91
C SER A 1006 4.81 12.12 47.22
N ALA A 1007 6.10 12.26 46.92
CA ALA A 1007 6.95 11.19 46.42
C ALA A 1007 6.89 9.96 47.35
N MET A 1008 6.05 8.98 47.01
CA MET A 1008 6.26 7.60 47.43
C MET A 1008 7.12 6.94 46.35
N GLN A 1009 8.26 6.43 46.80
CA GLN A 1009 9.24 5.71 46.01
C GLN A 1009 8.57 4.52 45.30
N SER A 1010 8.33 4.64 44.00
CA SER A 1010 8.21 3.47 43.13
C SER A 1010 9.60 3.14 42.60
N THR A 1011 10.06 1.93 42.90
CA THR A 1011 11.42 1.41 42.64
C THR A 1011 11.60 0.86 41.23
N THR A 1012 10.87 1.38 40.25
CA THR A 1012 11.07 1.04 38.83
C THR A 1012 11.56 2.27 38.09
N VAL A 1013 12.85 2.29 37.74
CA VAL A 1013 13.42 3.28 36.83
C VAL A 1013 12.63 3.21 35.52
N PRO A 1014 11.92 4.28 35.10
CA PRO A 1014 11.23 4.25 33.82
C PRO A 1014 12.28 4.12 32.72
N ALA A 1015 12.12 3.11 31.85
CA ALA A 1015 12.92 3.02 30.63
C ALA A 1015 12.81 4.36 29.88
N VAL A 1016 13.94 4.94 29.48
CA VAL A 1016 13.99 6.23 28.77
C VAL A 1016 13.29 6.04 27.42
N GLN A 1017 12.03 6.48 27.33
CA GLN A 1017 11.31 6.54 26.06
C GLN A 1017 11.91 7.69 25.24
N ASN A 1018 12.52 7.35 24.10
CA ASN A 1018 13.16 8.32 23.20
C ASN A 1018 12.15 9.12 22.34
N PHE A 1019 10.87 8.75 22.36
CA PHE A 1019 9.82 9.41 21.60
C PHE A 1019 8.79 10.04 22.55
N SER A 1020 8.01 11.00 22.02
CA SER A 1020 6.87 11.62 22.69
C SER A 1020 5.63 11.45 21.81
N THR A 1021 4.44 11.72 22.35
CA THR A 1021 3.17 11.44 21.67
C THR A 1021 2.23 12.64 21.66
N ILE A 1022 1.53 12.85 20.55
CA ILE A 1022 0.43 13.81 20.42
C ILE A 1022 -0.87 13.06 20.19
N VAL A 1023 -1.90 13.43 20.93
CA VAL A 1023 -3.25 12.88 20.74
C VAL A 1023 -3.86 13.46 19.46
N ILE A 1024 -4.31 12.57 18.56
CA ILE A 1024 -4.94 12.93 17.29
C ILE A 1024 -6.44 12.55 17.22
N SER A 1025 -6.97 11.84 18.22
CA SER A 1025 -8.40 11.52 18.35
C SER A 1025 -9.05 12.18 19.56
N GLU A 1026 -10.38 12.18 19.58
CA GLU A 1026 -11.14 12.37 20.81
C GLU A 1026 -10.89 11.22 21.80
N HIS A 1027 -11.16 11.47 23.08
CA HIS A 1027 -10.98 10.49 24.15
C HIS A 1027 -12.18 9.54 24.18
N LEU A 1028 -11.94 8.25 23.89
CA LEU A 1028 -12.95 7.22 24.02
C LEU A 1028 -12.90 6.64 25.43
N VAL A 1029 -14.00 6.74 26.18
CA VAL A 1029 -14.13 6.13 27.50
C VAL A 1029 -14.87 4.81 27.37
N ILE A 1030 -14.23 3.72 27.78
CA ILE A 1030 -14.76 2.36 27.75
C ILE A 1030 -15.06 1.93 29.19
N HIS A 1031 -16.27 1.46 29.45
CA HIS A 1031 -16.68 0.95 30.75
C HIS A 1031 -16.47 -0.55 30.83
N LEU A 1032 -15.75 -1.00 31.85
CA LEU A 1032 -15.48 -2.41 32.10
C LEU A 1032 -16.24 -2.92 33.33
N SER A 1033 -16.59 -4.21 33.32
CA SER A 1033 -17.21 -4.90 34.45
C SER A 1033 -16.62 -6.30 34.59
N LEU A 1034 -16.31 -6.72 35.81
CA LEU A 1034 -15.83 -8.08 36.07
C LEU A 1034 -16.98 -9.09 35.87
N MET A 1035 -16.74 -10.17 35.14
CA MET A 1035 -17.65 -11.32 35.14
C MET A 1035 -17.60 -11.98 36.52
N SER A 1036 -18.72 -11.93 37.24
CA SER A 1036 -18.91 -12.59 38.53
C SER A 1036 -18.85 -14.10 38.44
#